data_AF-A0A3L7Z0L2-F1
#
_entry.id   AF-A0A3L7Z0L2-F1
#
_cell.length_a   1.000
_cell.length_b   1.000
_cell.length_c   1.000
_cell.angle_alpha   90.00
_cell.angle_beta   90.00
_cell.angle_gamma   90.00
#
_symmetry.space_group_name_H-M   'P 1'
#
loop_
_entity.id
_entity.type
_entity.pdbx_description
1 polymer ?
#
loop_
_entity_poly.entity_id
_entity_poly.type
_entity_poly.pdbx_seq_one_letter_code
_entity_poly.pdbx_strand_id
1 'polypeptide(L)'
;MMLEKGLSYNFMVERIAEAKQNHYYVIKVENRECWVKMQPFEIYQNPSKNIIRCEYRGRDSYGSHIFVEDRLSVLYELYTINNIYTFYYIKDGIDMFGNKCVVLSDNYGLTHFLYEELSLEQKHTHTPITCQIISIEKTQKILSLKLCPISKQSPLWIDADLLFRDINKEELIKEYFYNVLHGIKDGKTITQWHNIELLIKQHNNKWIRLYIRFLDRKLKYNVIRQGNLVKIHEFSQLMVCLTNWSKSNYRSWKKMPKSTKYEGLSKAILLLQNDQLQDFLNEFIQTVNVEGIMGEAMKKVNVILSSIEIDSLLFQSRTAQYIQIGELFHKNKSVIYLKYIEAFIGILSYRLNIEISKFQQSVIGEQTERFQIDSSILLKTLTVLGMLIIFLMEKMEYEKLFQYYKAAFHHLKCMFLSVQKKETNQYIYSLLEMMDGNDFFTWNNIKKIHLSTISEEILECCPEQGNNMVEIEDIALDKQLMFPSKMTNEKVLAYWNLYKDGSYVISETPSSQEGLLKSVTLLESCKNGFLLLCYNKGNINKIPIRTLLEKKKKNFKYINGYHQHTRLKEVYTIKSECFILILSLYQKEKYVKLYSTENISQHTSLSLKGNQVVDSVVDETDFYLIPNENKEMIPQRIVYSSPMPLGKNITNIYYAKDILTLKKCGAKI
;
A
#
# COMPACT_ATOMS: atom_id res chain seq x y z
N MET A 1 21.73 54.08 -7.31
CA MET A 1 20.60 53.80 -6.39
C MET A 1 21.03 54.24 -5.00
N MET A 2 20.35 55.20 -4.38
CA MET A 2 20.68 55.58 -2.99
C MET A 2 20.18 54.47 -2.05
N LEU A 3 21.10 53.62 -1.61
CA LEU A 3 20.87 52.53 -0.66
C LEU A 3 21.13 53.02 0.75
N GLU A 4 20.13 52.91 1.62
CA GLU A 4 20.22 53.32 3.02
C GLU A 4 20.48 52.12 3.92
N LYS A 5 21.42 52.25 4.85
CA LYS A 5 21.84 51.16 5.73
C LYS A 5 20.69 50.77 6.67
N GLY A 6 20.40 49.47 6.74
CA GLY A 6 19.32 48.91 7.56
C GLY A 6 17.97 48.79 6.85
N LEU A 7 17.83 49.34 5.63
CA LEU A 7 16.63 49.13 4.81
C LEU A 7 16.72 47.83 4.00
N SER A 8 15.55 47.20 3.77
CA SER A 8 15.41 45.96 3.00
C SER A 8 14.85 46.21 1.61
N TYR A 9 15.47 45.62 0.60
CA TYR A 9 15.12 45.77 -0.82
C TYR A 9 14.93 44.39 -1.48
N ASN A 10 14.06 44.31 -2.48
CA ASN A 10 13.85 43.08 -3.24
C ASN A 10 14.81 43.01 -4.42
N PHE A 11 15.47 41.87 -4.61
CA PHE A 11 16.40 41.63 -5.70
C PHE A 11 16.05 40.35 -6.43
N MET A 12 16.16 40.38 -7.75
CA MET A 12 16.09 39.17 -8.56
C MET A 12 17.38 38.38 -8.39
N VAL A 13 17.26 37.06 -8.17
CA VAL A 13 18.39 36.15 -8.10
C VAL A 13 18.80 35.79 -9.52
N GLU A 14 20.02 36.13 -9.92
CA GLU A 14 20.53 35.80 -11.26
C GLU A 14 20.99 34.34 -11.32
N ARG A 15 21.69 33.90 -10.26
CA ARG A 15 22.18 32.52 -10.11
C ARG A 15 22.57 32.23 -8.67
N ILE A 16 22.89 30.97 -8.42
CA ILE A 16 23.49 30.52 -7.17
C ILE A 16 24.98 30.25 -7.42
N ALA A 17 25.82 30.75 -6.52
CA ALA A 17 27.25 30.52 -6.53
C ALA A 17 27.68 29.75 -5.27
N GLU A 18 28.72 28.94 -5.41
CA GLU A 18 29.34 28.22 -4.29
C GLU A 18 30.77 28.74 -4.08
N ALA A 19 31.10 29.09 -2.84
CA ALA A 19 32.47 29.46 -2.46
C ALA A 19 32.77 29.10 -1.01
N LYS A 20 33.94 28.52 -0.77
CA LYS A 20 34.42 28.11 0.56
C LYS A 20 33.36 27.31 1.34
N GLN A 21 32.74 26.31 0.71
CA GLN A 21 31.69 25.44 1.28
C GLN A 21 30.40 26.17 1.72
N ASN A 22 30.20 27.42 1.28
CA ASN A 22 28.96 28.16 1.50
C ASN A 22 28.28 28.42 0.15
N HIS A 23 26.95 28.51 0.17
CA HIS A 23 26.15 28.84 -1.00
C HIS A 23 25.67 30.29 -0.91
N TYR A 24 25.60 30.97 -2.06
CA TYR A 24 25.27 32.38 -2.15
C TYR A 24 24.25 32.59 -3.26
N TYR A 25 23.25 33.43 -2.99
CA TYR A 25 22.45 34.06 -4.02
C TYR A 25 23.26 35.20 -4.66
N VAL A 26 23.41 35.18 -5.98
CA VAL A 26 24.06 36.25 -6.73
C VAL A 26 22.98 37.21 -7.22
N ILE A 27 23.09 38.48 -6.79
CA ILE A 27 22.21 39.58 -7.18
C ILE A 27 23.02 40.67 -7.88
N LYS A 28 22.35 41.50 -8.69
CA LYS A 28 22.99 42.60 -9.42
C LYS A 28 22.56 43.96 -8.89
N VAL A 29 23.54 44.79 -8.52
CA VAL A 29 23.34 46.14 -8.00
C VAL A 29 24.31 47.08 -8.72
N GLU A 30 23.79 48.11 -9.39
CA GLU A 30 24.61 49.08 -10.15
C GLU A 30 25.60 48.41 -11.12
N ASN A 31 25.15 47.37 -11.84
CA ASN A 31 25.95 46.54 -12.75
C ASN A 31 27.11 45.75 -12.11
N ARG A 32 27.14 45.62 -10.78
CA ARG A 32 28.08 44.74 -10.06
C ARG A 32 27.35 43.57 -9.40
N GLU A 33 28.03 42.43 -9.34
CA GLU A 33 27.54 41.26 -8.63
C GLU A 33 27.75 41.40 -7.12
N CYS A 34 26.71 41.14 -6.35
CA CYS A 34 26.77 41.06 -4.90
C CYS A 34 26.32 39.66 -4.46
N TRP A 35 27.04 39.08 -3.49
CA TRP A 35 26.87 37.68 -3.09
C TRP A 35 26.23 37.64 -1.70
N VAL A 36 24.98 37.17 -1.64
CA VAL A 36 24.19 37.09 -0.41
C VAL A 36 24.25 35.66 0.09
N LYS A 37 24.80 35.45 1.29
CA LYS A 37 24.96 34.12 1.87
C LYS A 37 23.59 33.47 2.13
N MET A 38 23.39 32.26 1.61
CA MET A 38 22.19 31.46 1.83
C MET A 38 22.18 30.87 3.24
N GLN A 39 21.00 30.69 3.82
CA GLN A 39 20.83 29.94 5.06
C GLN A 39 21.04 28.44 4.81
N PRO A 40 21.58 27.68 5.78
CA PRO A 40 21.88 26.26 5.58
C PRO A 40 20.68 25.41 5.13
N PHE A 41 19.48 25.73 5.58
CA PHE A 41 18.26 24.99 5.22
C PHE A 41 17.81 25.23 3.76
N GLU A 42 18.13 26.39 3.18
CA GLU A 42 17.71 26.78 1.83
C GLU A 42 18.44 26.00 0.74
N ILE A 43 19.63 25.49 1.06
CA ILE A 43 20.42 24.61 0.18
C ILE A 43 19.66 23.31 -0.14
N TYR A 44 18.85 22.83 0.80
CA TYR A 44 18.15 21.54 0.69
C TYR A 44 16.67 21.66 0.28
N GLN A 45 16.09 22.87 0.29
CA GLN A 45 14.64 23.09 0.11
C GLN A 45 14.22 23.72 -1.23
N ASN A 46 14.89 23.36 -2.32
CA ASN A 46 14.63 23.83 -3.70
C ASN A 46 15.17 25.27 -3.93
N PRO A 47 16.23 25.47 -4.73
CA PRO A 47 16.95 26.74 -4.77
C PRO A 47 16.26 27.89 -5.53
N SER A 48 15.05 27.71 -6.04
CA SER A 48 14.40 28.63 -6.98
C SER A 48 13.68 29.81 -6.30
N LYS A 49 14.35 30.53 -5.40
CA LYS A 49 13.88 31.88 -5.03
C LYS A 49 14.24 32.81 -6.18
N ASN A 50 13.25 33.17 -7.01
CA ASN A 50 13.47 34.12 -8.11
C ASN A 50 13.70 35.54 -7.60
N ILE A 51 13.15 35.87 -6.43
CA ILE A 51 13.31 37.15 -5.75
C ILE A 51 13.66 36.88 -4.28
N ILE A 52 14.67 37.57 -3.77
CA ILE A 52 15.02 37.59 -2.35
C ILE A 52 14.93 39.01 -1.82
N ARG A 53 14.48 39.15 -0.57
CA ARG A 53 14.50 40.43 0.13
C ARG A 53 15.77 40.52 0.96
N CYS A 54 16.58 41.54 0.74
CA CYS A 54 17.88 41.71 1.40
C CYS A 54 17.97 43.03 2.14
N GLU A 55 18.47 42.98 3.37
CA GLU A 55 18.84 44.14 4.17
C GLU A 55 20.23 44.65 3.76
N TYR A 56 20.35 45.94 3.47
CA TYR A 56 21.62 46.56 3.12
C TYR A 56 22.44 46.88 4.37
N ARG A 57 23.67 46.35 4.45
CA ARG A 57 24.55 46.49 5.63
C ARG A 57 25.66 47.53 5.45
N GLY A 58 25.86 48.05 4.24
CA GLY A 58 26.89 49.03 3.91
C GLY A 58 27.83 48.53 2.83
N ARG A 59 29.06 49.06 2.80
CA ARG A 59 30.10 48.63 1.87
C ARG A 59 31.24 47.93 2.61
N ASP A 60 31.90 46.98 1.97
CA ASP A 60 33.13 46.38 2.45
C ASP A 60 34.33 47.33 2.25
N SER A 61 35.51 46.89 2.70
CA SER A 61 36.78 47.62 2.55
C SER A 61 37.20 47.87 1.09
N TYR A 62 36.60 47.16 0.14
CA TYR A 62 36.85 47.28 -1.30
C TYR A 62 35.76 48.11 -2.02
N GLY A 63 34.81 48.67 -1.27
CA GLY A 63 33.71 49.46 -1.80
C GLY A 63 32.56 48.65 -2.40
N SER A 64 32.54 47.33 -2.24
CA SER A 64 31.44 46.45 -2.70
C SER A 64 30.28 46.49 -1.72
N HIS A 65 29.04 46.43 -2.23
CA HIS A 65 27.85 46.45 -1.40
C HIS A 65 27.66 45.13 -0.63
N ILE A 66 27.37 45.23 0.67
CA ILE A 66 27.10 44.10 1.55
C ILE A 66 25.59 43.99 1.78
N PHE A 67 25.06 42.81 1.47
CA PHE A 67 23.67 42.46 1.68
C PHE A 67 23.56 41.18 2.50
N VAL A 68 22.54 41.12 3.34
CA VAL A 68 22.15 39.92 4.09
C VAL A 68 20.67 39.71 3.85
N GLU A 69 20.24 38.46 3.68
CA GLU A 69 18.81 38.18 3.51
C GLU A 69 18.01 38.68 4.72
N ASP A 70 16.87 39.31 4.44
CA ASP A 70 16.03 39.90 5.45
C ASP A 70 15.34 38.82 6.28
N ARG A 71 15.84 38.63 7.51
CA ARG A 71 15.32 37.66 8.47
C ARG A 71 13.80 37.73 8.63
N LEU A 72 13.18 38.92 8.56
CA LEU A 72 11.74 39.06 8.69
C LEU A 72 10.99 38.41 7.52
N SER A 73 11.50 38.56 6.29
CA SER A 73 10.96 37.91 5.08
C SER A 73 11.00 36.39 5.23
N VAL A 74 12.14 35.86 5.69
CA VAL A 74 12.34 34.43 5.93
C VAL A 74 11.33 33.88 6.95
N LEU A 75 11.05 34.62 8.02
CA LEU A 75 10.04 34.19 9.00
C LEU A 75 8.63 34.14 8.43
N TYR A 76 8.24 35.09 7.58
CA TYR A 76 6.94 35.07 6.90
C TYR A 76 6.81 33.94 5.87
N GLU A 77 7.93 33.50 5.27
CA GLU A 77 7.96 32.34 4.38
C GLU A 77 7.82 31.02 5.15
N LEU A 78 8.45 30.90 6.32
CA LEU A 78 8.51 29.67 7.10
C LEU A 78 7.32 29.46 8.05
N TYR A 79 6.70 30.53 8.54
CA TYR A 79 5.73 30.46 9.64
C TYR A 79 4.41 31.14 9.32
N THR A 80 3.32 30.51 9.77
CA THR A 80 1.97 31.08 9.75
C THR A 80 1.55 31.42 11.18
N ILE A 81 1.01 32.62 11.37
CA ILE A 81 0.47 33.07 12.66
C ILE A 81 -0.67 32.13 13.09
N ASN A 82 -0.78 31.88 14.40
CA ASN A 82 -1.70 30.95 15.08
C ASN A 82 -1.46 29.46 14.86
N ASN A 83 -0.49 29.05 14.03
CA ASN A 83 -0.10 27.65 13.88
C ASN A 83 0.90 27.22 14.97
N ILE A 84 1.00 25.90 15.18
CA ILE A 84 1.87 25.28 16.20
C ILE A 84 3.09 24.67 15.51
N TYR A 85 4.27 24.95 16.06
CA TYR A 85 5.56 24.47 15.57
C TYR A 85 6.39 23.89 16.72
N THR A 86 7.43 23.15 16.34
CA THR A 86 8.35 22.51 17.27
C THR A 86 9.65 23.31 17.39
N PHE A 87 10.10 23.48 18.62
CA PHE A 87 11.31 24.20 18.99
C PHE A 87 12.12 23.36 20.00
N TYR A 88 13.39 23.71 20.20
CA TYR A 88 14.29 23.04 21.12
C TYR A 88 14.94 24.04 22.05
N TYR A 89 15.08 23.68 23.32
CA TYR A 89 15.76 24.51 24.30
C TYR A 89 17.25 24.65 23.96
N ILE A 90 17.76 25.89 24.02
CA ILE A 90 19.20 26.18 23.95
C ILE A 90 19.71 26.57 25.33
N LYS A 91 19.17 27.64 25.90
CA LYS A 91 19.61 28.23 27.17
C LYS A 91 18.57 29.19 27.72
N ASP A 92 18.65 29.46 29.02
CA ASP A 92 18.03 30.65 29.60
C ASP A 92 18.79 31.92 29.14
N GLY A 93 18.06 33.01 28.94
CA GLY A 93 18.56 34.27 28.42
C GLY A 93 17.86 35.47 29.04
N ILE A 94 18.37 36.66 28.70
CA ILE A 94 17.80 37.94 29.09
C ILE A 94 17.70 38.77 27.81
N ASP A 95 16.55 39.37 27.55
CA ASP A 95 16.34 40.23 26.38
C ASP A 95 17.03 41.61 26.55
N MET A 96 16.96 42.46 25.52
CA MET A 96 17.54 43.81 25.56
C MET A 96 16.86 44.75 26.58
N PHE A 97 15.70 44.37 27.11
CA PHE A 97 14.93 45.14 28.09
C PHE A 97 15.09 44.58 29.53
N GLY A 98 15.92 43.55 29.73
CA GLY A 98 16.17 42.94 31.03
C GLY A 98 15.18 41.85 31.45
N ASN A 99 14.26 41.44 30.57
CA ASN A 99 13.30 40.38 30.87
C ASN A 99 13.95 39.01 30.75
N LYS A 100 13.67 38.13 31.71
CA LYS A 100 14.06 36.72 31.63
C LYS A 100 13.29 36.04 30.50
N CYS A 101 14.01 35.33 29.65
CA CYS A 101 13.45 34.56 28.56
C CYS A 101 14.19 33.23 28.40
N VAL A 102 13.55 32.30 27.71
CA VAL A 102 14.15 31.05 27.27
C VAL A 102 14.48 31.18 25.79
N VAL A 103 15.73 30.92 25.43
CA VAL A 103 16.18 30.91 24.04
C VAL A 103 15.91 29.53 23.43
N LEU A 104 15.09 29.52 22.39
CA LEU A 104 14.70 28.33 21.66
C LEU A 104 15.28 28.34 20.25
N SER A 105 15.69 27.18 19.73
CA SER A 105 16.02 26.98 18.31
C SER A 105 14.86 26.32 17.59
N ASP A 106 14.58 26.75 16.36
CA ASP A 106 13.72 25.99 15.46
C ASP A 106 14.49 24.92 14.65
N ASN A 107 13.77 24.19 13.79
CA ASN A 107 14.31 23.18 12.88
C ASN A 107 15.20 23.75 11.75
N TYR A 108 15.21 25.07 11.57
CA TYR A 108 15.95 25.79 10.54
C TYR A 108 17.22 26.45 11.11
N GLY A 109 17.44 26.35 12.42
CA GLY A 109 18.58 26.93 13.13
C GLY A 109 18.41 28.40 13.50
N LEU A 110 17.21 28.97 13.38
CA LEU A 110 16.92 30.32 13.85
C LEU A 110 16.51 30.27 15.34
N THR A 111 16.94 31.31 16.07
CA THR A 111 16.71 31.41 17.51
C THR A 111 15.60 32.38 17.85
N HIS A 112 14.72 32.01 18.76
CA HIS A 112 13.56 32.80 19.20
C HIS A 112 13.47 32.84 20.72
N PHE A 113 12.67 33.77 21.25
CA PHE A 113 12.46 33.91 22.68
C PHE A 113 11.09 33.38 23.09
N LEU A 114 11.07 32.64 24.20
CA LEU A 114 9.88 32.27 24.93
C LEU A 114 9.94 32.94 26.31
N TYR A 115 8.92 33.72 26.66
CA TYR A 115 8.85 34.42 27.95
C TYR A 115 8.09 33.63 29.03
N GLU A 116 7.65 32.41 28.71
CA GLU A 116 7.01 31.48 29.65
C GLU A 116 8.06 30.54 30.25
N GLU A 117 7.89 30.17 31.53
CA GLU A 117 8.79 29.22 32.20
C GLU A 117 8.63 27.80 31.66
N LEU A 118 9.76 27.13 31.45
CA LEU A 118 9.82 25.72 31.07
C LEU A 118 10.14 24.84 32.28
N SER A 119 9.55 23.64 32.31
CA SER A 119 9.91 22.63 33.31
C SER A 119 11.35 22.12 33.11
N LEU A 120 11.95 21.53 34.15
CA LEU A 120 13.30 20.95 34.08
C LEU A 120 13.42 19.91 32.95
N GLU A 121 12.37 19.12 32.72
CA GLU A 121 12.31 18.10 31.65
C GLU A 121 12.33 18.73 30.24
N GLN A 122 11.72 19.91 30.09
CA GLN A 122 11.67 20.66 28.83
C GLN A 122 13.01 21.37 28.52
N LYS A 123 13.85 21.61 29.53
CA LYS A 123 15.18 22.25 29.36
C LYS A 123 16.28 21.28 28.89
N HIS A 124 15.95 20.06 28.50
CA HIS A 124 16.91 19.17 27.83
C HIS A 124 17.03 19.50 26.34
N THR A 125 18.25 19.58 25.82
CA THR A 125 18.61 20.02 24.46
C THR A 125 18.00 19.20 23.31
N HIS A 126 17.40 18.05 23.60
CA HIS A 126 16.73 17.19 22.63
C HIS A 126 15.22 17.02 22.87
N THR A 127 14.66 17.66 23.90
CA THR A 127 13.22 17.59 24.18
C THR A 127 12.49 18.57 23.26
N PRO A 128 11.54 18.11 22.41
CA PRO A 128 10.77 18.99 21.57
C PRO A 128 9.76 19.78 22.40
N ILE A 129 9.74 21.10 22.21
CA ILE A 129 8.83 22.04 22.83
C ILE A 129 7.85 22.53 21.76
N THR A 130 6.56 22.39 22.00
CA THR A 130 5.53 22.85 21.07
C THR A 130 5.04 24.24 21.44
N CYS A 131 5.21 25.19 20.53
CA CYS A 131 4.76 26.56 20.73
C CYS A 131 3.82 26.99 19.59
N GLN A 132 2.80 27.76 19.94
CA GLN A 132 1.98 28.47 18.97
C GLN A 132 2.63 29.81 18.61
N ILE A 133 2.61 30.19 17.34
CA ILE A 133 3.05 31.51 16.89
C ILE A 133 1.94 32.51 17.15
N ILE A 134 2.12 33.45 18.09
CA ILE A 134 1.15 34.51 18.35
C ILE A 134 1.30 35.62 17.30
N SER A 135 2.54 36.02 17.01
CA SER A 135 2.85 37.09 16.08
C SER A 135 4.31 36.99 15.62
N ILE A 136 4.66 37.75 14.59
CA ILE A 136 6.04 37.90 14.12
C ILE A 136 6.44 39.34 14.44
N GLU A 137 7.42 39.52 15.31
CA GLU A 137 7.86 40.82 15.79
C GLU A 137 8.75 41.50 14.75
N LYS A 138 8.30 42.65 14.23
CA LYS A 138 8.96 43.33 13.11
C LYS A 138 10.28 43.99 13.48
N THR A 139 10.41 44.46 14.72
CA THR A 139 11.57 45.17 15.27
C THR A 139 12.74 44.24 15.55
N GLN A 140 12.50 43.19 16.35
CA GLN A 140 13.52 42.21 16.70
C GLN A 140 13.69 41.11 15.64
N LYS A 141 12.78 41.02 14.66
CA LYS A 141 12.75 39.98 13.60
C LYS A 141 12.76 38.56 14.20
N ILE A 142 11.92 38.34 15.21
CA ILE A 142 11.73 37.05 15.93
C ILE A 142 10.25 36.66 15.98
N LEU A 143 9.99 35.40 16.34
CA LEU A 143 8.64 34.90 16.59
C LEU A 143 8.23 35.18 18.03
N SER A 144 7.01 35.69 18.22
CA SER A 144 6.34 35.71 19.53
C SER A 144 5.69 34.36 19.77
N LEU A 145 6.18 33.63 20.76
CA LEU A 145 5.79 32.25 21.04
C LEU A 145 4.87 32.18 22.25
N LYS A 146 3.83 31.35 22.15
CA LYS A 146 3.05 30.87 23.29
C LYS A 146 3.39 29.42 23.56
N LEU A 147 3.72 29.08 24.79
CA LEU A 147 3.85 27.68 25.17
C LEU A 147 2.46 27.04 25.06
N CYS A 148 2.34 26.01 24.23
CA CYS A 148 1.12 25.22 24.27
C CYS A 148 1.21 24.36 25.53
N PRO A 149 0.20 24.39 26.43
CA PRO A 149 0.13 23.42 27.51
C PRO A 149 0.17 22.06 26.84
N ILE A 150 1.06 21.20 27.34
CA ILE A 150 1.31 19.84 26.85
C ILE A 150 -0.02 19.29 26.33
N SER A 151 -0.22 19.32 25.01
CA SER A 151 -1.47 18.89 24.41
C SER A 151 -1.58 17.44 24.82
N LYS A 152 -2.50 17.10 25.75
CA LYS A 152 -2.64 15.78 26.40
C LYS A 152 -1.72 14.79 25.71
N GLN A 153 -0.47 14.76 26.21
CA GLN A 153 0.56 13.92 25.63
C GLN A 153 -0.08 12.55 25.48
N SER A 154 0.27 11.86 24.40
CA SER A 154 0.11 10.40 24.36
C SER A 154 0.31 9.88 25.79
N PRO A 155 -0.69 9.23 26.41
CA PRO A 155 -0.68 8.99 27.84
C PRO A 155 0.68 8.47 28.29
N LEU A 156 1.07 8.81 29.54
CA LEU A 156 2.15 8.13 30.26
C LEU A 156 2.13 6.65 29.84
N TRP A 157 3.28 6.09 29.49
CA TRP A 157 3.35 4.78 28.86
C TRP A 157 2.34 3.80 29.46
N ILE A 158 1.52 3.20 28.60
CA ILE A 158 0.43 2.32 28.98
C ILE A 158 0.88 0.89 28.73
N ASP A 159 0.92 0.08 29.79
CA ASP A 159 1.08 -1.36 29.69
C ASP A 159 -0.23 -2.07 29.38
N ALA A 160 -0.17 -3.40 29.21
CA ALA A 160 -1.34 -4.18 28.88
C ALA A 160 -2.38 -4.18 30.00
N ASP A 161 -1.97 -4.33 31.25
CA ASP A 161 -2.87 -4.35 32.42
C ASP A 161 -3.62 -3.02 32.57
N LEU A 162 -2.92 -1.89 32.45
CA LEU A 162 -3.50 -0.57 32.49
C LEU A 162 -4.45 -0.32 31.31
N LEU A 163 -4.10 -0.77 30.09
CA LEU A 163 -5.00 -0.66 28.95
C LEU A 163 -6.30 -1.43 29.17
N PHE A 164 -6.21 -2.68 29.65
CA PHE A 164 -7.38 -3.53 29.87
C PHE A 164 -8.23 -3.05 31.05
N ARG A 165 -7.62 -2.43 32.07
CA ARG A 165 -8.31 -1.71 33.13
C ARG A 165 -9.05 -0.49 32.60
N ASP A 166 -8.39 0.36 31.82
CA ASP A 166 -8.96 1.60 31.27
C ASP A 166 -10.19 1.36 30.38
N ILE A 167 -10.24 0.20 29.71
CA ILE A 167 -11.38 -0.19 28.88
C ILE A 167 -12.42 -1.04 29.64
N ASN A 168 -12.24 -1.22 30.96
CA ASN A 168 -13.07 -2.06 31.84
C ASN A 168 -13.24 -3.49 31.32
N LYS A 169 -12.13 -4.14 30.93
CA LYS A 169 -12.09 -5.54 30.43
C LYS A 169 -10.96 -6.37 31.05
N GLU A 170 -10.59 -6.11 32.31
CA GLU A 170 -9.51 -6.83 33.00
C GLU A 170 -9.66 -8.36 32.92
N GLU A 171 -10.90 -8.86 32.93
CA GLU A 171 -11.23 -10.28 32.82
C GLU A 171 -10.74 -10.91 31.51
N LEU A 172 -10.59 -10.12 30.44
CA LEU A 172 -10.25 -10.59 29.09
C LEU A 172 -8.75 -10.58 28.81
N ILE A 173 -7.92 -9.95 29.66
CA ILE A 173 -6.49 -9.76 29.37
C ILE A 173 -5.75 -11.10 29.23
N LYS A 174 -6.08 -12.06 30.08
CA LYS A 174 -5.42 -13.37 30.07
C LYS A 174 -5.63 -14.08 28.74
N GLU A 175 -6.85 -14.02 28.21
CA GLU A 175 -7.20 -14.70 26.96
C GLU A 175 -6.73 -13.93 25.72
N TYR A 176 -7.01 -12.63 25.65
CA TYR A 176 -6.82 -11.85 24.43
C TYR A 176 -5.47 -11.14 24.32
N PHE A 177 -4.67 -11.16 25.39
CA PHE A 177 -3.32 -10.59 25.40
C PHE A 177 -2.26 -11.65 25.73
N TYR A 178 -2.28 -12.23 26.94
CA TYR A 178 -1.22 -13.14 27.38
C TYR A 178 -1.25 -14.50 26.67
N ASN A 179 -2.45 -15.06 26.44
CA ASN A 179 -2.62 -16.35 25.76
C ASN A 179 -2.91 -16.23 24.26
N VAL A 180 -2.74 -15.05 23.67
CA VAL A 180 -3.20 -14.79 22.30
C VAL A 180 -2.53 -15.66 21.23
N LEU A 181 -1.30 -16.11 21.49
CA LEU A 181 -0.54 -17.00 20.62
C LEU A 181 -0.82 -18.48 20.87
N HIS A 182 -1.59 -18.82 21.91
CA HIS A 182 -1.88 -20.21 22.24
C HIS A 182 -2.59 -20.91 21.07
N GLY A 183 -2.00 -22.01 20.59
CA GLY A 183 -2.50 -22.76 19.44
C GLY A 183 -2.18 -22.15 18.06
N ILE A 184 -1.50 -21.00 17.98
CA ILE A 184 -1.08 -20.39 16.72
C ILE A 184 0.30 -20.91 16.32
N LYS A 185 0.38 -21.62 15.18
CA LYS A 185 1.64 -22.14 14.60
C LYS A 185 2.18 -21.32 13.42
N ASP A 186 1.48 -20.27 12.99
CA ASP A 186 1.90 -19.43 11.85
C ASP A 186 3.08 -18.53 12.23
N GLY A 187 4.27 -18.84 11.69
CA GLY A 187 5.50 -18.09 11.93
C GLY A 187 5.41 -16.59 11.58
N LYS A 188 4.55 -16.21 10.62
CA LYS A 188 4.32 -14.78 10.32
C LYS A 188 3.53 -14.09 11.44
N THR A 189 2.53 -14.76 11.99
CA THR A 189 1.72 -14.24 13.11
C THR A 189 2.54 -14.13 14.39
N ILE A 190 3.40 -15.12 14.66
CA ILE A 190 4.34 -15.10 15.80
C ILE A 190 5.33 -13.92 15.67
N THR A 191 5.93 -13.73 14.48
CA THR A 191 6.84 -12.60 14.23
C THR A 191 6.14 -11.24 14.43
N GLN A 192 4.87 -11.12 14.03
CA GLN A 192 4.09 -9.89 14.24
C GLN A 192 3.84 -9.61 15.72
N TRP A 193 3.55 -10.64 16.51
CA TRP A 193 3.40 -10.53 17.96
C TRP A 193 4.70 -10.12 18.64
N HIS A 194 5.84 -10.70 18.22
CA HIS A 194 7.15 -10.32 18.75
C HIS A 194 7.45 -8.82 18.57
N ASN A 195 7.04 -8.22 17.45
CA ASN A 195 7.17 -6.77 17.25
C ASN A 195 6.34 -5.95 18.25
N ILE A 196 5.19 -6.46 18.69
CA ILE A 196 4.36 -5.82 19.73
C ILE A 196 5.09 -5.91 21.07
N GLU A 197 5.60 -7.09 21.44
CA GLU A 197 6.37 -7.29 22.67
C GLU A 197 7.62 -6.40 22.74
N LEU A 198 8.35 -6.25 21.62
CA LEU A 198 9.50 -5.35 21.55
C LEU A 198 9.12 -3.90 21.83
N LEU A 199 8.00 -3.43 21.30
CA LEU A 199 7.52 -2.07 21.56
C LEU A 199 7.06 -1.88 23.00
N ILE A 200 6.50 -2.91 23.64
CA ILE A 200 6.15 -2.88 25.06
C ILE A 200 7.42 -2.76 25.91
N LYS A 201 8.45 -3.58 25.62
CA LYS A 201 9.76 -3.51 26.30
C LYS A 201 10.45 -2.15 26.13
N GLN A 202 10.20 -1.48 25.01
CA GLN A 202 10.74 -0.14 24.71
C GLN A 202 9.88 1.00 25.26
N HIS A 203 8.86 0.70 26.08
CA HIS A 203 7.90 1.66 26.59
C HIS A 203 7.25 2.53 25.50
N ASN A 204 6.97 1.94 24.34
CA ASN A 204 6.46 2.64 23.16
C ASN A 204 4.98 2.32 22.90
N ASN A 205 4.09 3.27 23.21
CA ASN A 205 2.63 3.16 23.04
C ASN A 205 2.15 2.82 21.61
N LYS A 206 3.03 2.86 20.59
CA LYS A 206 2.71 2.31 19.26
C LYS A 206 2.37 0.82 19.30
N TRP A 207 2.75 0.09 20.35
CA TRP A 207 2.36 -1.30 20.56
C TRP A 207 0.84 -1.47 20.53
N ILE A 208 0.07 -0.54 21.13
CA ILE A 208 -1.40 -0.59 21.19
C ILE A 208 -1.99 -0.56 19.77
N ARG A 209 -1.46 0.32 18.91
CA ARG A 209 -1.87 0.41 17.51
C ARG A 209 -1.60 -0.89 16.75
N LEU A 210 -0.43 -1.49 16.96
CA LEU A 210 -0.09 -2.77 16.31
C LEU A 210 -0.93 -3.91 16.86
N TYR A 211 -1.18 -3.92 18.17
CA TYR A 211 -2.03 -4.88 18.86
C TYR A 211 -3.46 -4.87 18.32
N ILE A 212 -4.12 -3.71 18.24
CA ILE A 212 -5.48 -3.60 17.69
C ILE A 212 -5.53 -4.08 16.23
N ARG A 213 -4.49 -3.79 15.42
CA ARG A 213 -4.41 -4.26 14.03
C ARG A 213 -4.14 -5.76 13.91
N PHE A 214 -3.38 -6.32 14.85
CA PHE A 214 -3.15 -7.75 14.96
C PHE A 214 -4.47 -8.46 15.28
N LEU A 215 -5.23 -7.96 16.26
CA LEU A 215 -6.56 -8.49 16.58
C LEU A 215 -7.50 -8.44 15.36
N ASP A 216 -7.58 -7.30 14.66
CA ASP A 216 -8.44 -7.12 13.48
C ASP A 216 -8.11 -8.08 12.32
N ARG A 217 -6.82 -8.26 12.02
CA ARG A 217 -6.37 -8.95 10.80
C ARG A 217 -6.08 -10.43 10.99
N LYS A 218 -5.81 -10.87 12.23
CA LYS A 218 -5.40 -12.23 12.53
C LYS A 218 -6.38 -12.88 13.50
N LEU A 219 -6.49 -12.34 14.72
CA LEU A 219 -7.25 -13.01 15.76
C LEU A 219 -8.74 -13.09 15.42
N LYS A 220 -9.33 -12.03 14.86
CA LYS A 220 -10.74 -12.03 14.40
C LYS A 220 -11.09 -13.28 13.61
N TYR A 221 -10.25 -13.60 12.62
CA TYR A 221 -10.46 -14.72 11.71
C TYR A 221 -10.19 -16.08 12.35
N ASN A 222 -9.28 -16.15 13.32
CA ASN A 222 -9.10 -17.36 14.12
C ASN A 222 -10.33 -17.64 15.00
N VAL A 223 -10.88 -16.61 15.64
CA VAL A 223 -12.08 -16.72 16.49
C VAL A 223 -13.32 -17.06 15.66
N ILE A 224 -13.50 -16.43 14.49
CA ILE A 224 -14.59 -16.78 13.57
C ILE A 224 -14.47 -18.24 13.10
N ARG A 225 -13.27 -18.71 12.78
CA ARG A 225 -13.06 -20.11 12.35
C ARG A 225 -13.43 -21.13 13.44
N GLN A 226 -13.32 -20.78 14.71
CA GLN A 226 -13.74 -21.64 15.83
C GLN A 226 -15.27 -21.77 15.92
N GLY A 227 -16.04 -20.86 15.32
CA GLY A 227 -17.50 -20.95 15.23
C GLY A 227 -18.26 -20.70 16.55
N ASN A 228 -17.57 -20.42 17.66
CA ASN A 228 -18.22 -20.15 18.94
C ASN A 228 -18.77 -18.70 18.98
N LEU A 229 -20.09 -18.55 18.79
CA LEU A 229 -20.77 -17.26 18.75
C LEU A 229 -20.57 -16.42 20.03
N VAL A 230 -20.55 -17.05 21.21
CA VAL A 230 -20.32 -16.36 22.50
C VAL A 230 -18.94 -15.71 22.49
N LYS A 231 -17.92 -16.46 22.07
CA LYS A 231 -16.54 -15.99 21.98
C LYS A 231 -16.33 -14.91 20.91
N ILE A 232 -17.05 -15.02 19.79
CA ILE A 232 -17.04 -13.97 18.75
C ILE A 232 -17.71 -12.69 19.30
N HIS A 233 -18.77 -12.82 20.11
CA HIS A 233 -19.47 -11.69 20.71
C HIS A 233 -18.57 -10.96 21.70
N GLU A 234 -17.94 -11.70 22.61
CA GLU A 234 -16.95 -11.17 23.56
C GLU A 234 -15.80 -10.44 22.86
N PHE A 235 -15.22 -11.07 21.82
CA PHE A 235 -14.19 -10.44 20.99
C PHE A 235 -14.69 -9.14 20.33
N SER A 236 -15.93 -9.11 19.85
CA SER A 236 -16.50 -7.92 19.22
C SER A 236 -16.64 -6.77 20.23
N GLN A 237 -17.08 -7.05 21.46
CA GLN A 237 -17.17 -6.05 22.53
C GLN A 237 -15.79 -5.49 22.89
N LEU A 238 -14.80 -6.36 23.05
CA LEU A 238 -13.41 -5.95 23.30
C LEU A 238 -12.89 -5.00 22.20
N MET A 239 -13.13 -5.34 20.94
CA MET A 239 -12.70 -4.50 19.81
C MET A 239 -13.42 -3.14 19.76
N VAL A 240 -14.70 -3.07 20.13
CA VAL A 240 -15.42 -1.79 20.26
C VAL A 240 -14.76 -0.93 21.33
N CYS A 241 -14.50 -1.49 22.52
CA CYS A 241 -13.86 -0.75 23.61
C CYS A 241 -12.45 -0.26 23.21
N LEU A 242 -11.61 -1.13 22.65
CA LEU A 242 -10.26 -0.78 22.20
C LEU A 242 -10.25 0.31 21.11
N THR A 243 -11.14 0.19 20.11
CA THR A 243 -11.20 1.18 19.02
C THR A 243 -11.69 2.54 19.51
N ASN A 244 -12.70 2.57 20.38
CA ASN A 244 -13.21 3.81 20.98
C ASN A 244 -12.17 4.47 21.90
N TRP A 245 -11.53 3.68 22.77
CA TRP A 245 -10.45 4.15 23.65
C TRP A 245 -9.29 4.74 22.83
N SER A 246 -8.86 4.06 21.76
CA SER A 246 -7.77 4.55 20.91
C SER A 246 -8.13 5.83 20.17
N LYS A 247 -9.40 6.00 19.77
CA LYS A 247 -9.89 7.23 19.13
C LYS A 247 -9.89 8.41 20.11
N SER A 248 -10.23 8.16 21.38
CA SER A 248 -10.24 9.18 22.43
C SER A 248 -8.85 9.63 22.83
N ASN A 249 -7.90 8.68 22.95
CA ASN A 249 -6.54 8.94 23.44
C ASN A 249 -5.51 9.25 22.33
N TYR A 250 -5.73 8.78 21.09
CA TYR A 250 -4.79 8.91 19.96
C TYR A 250 -5.48 9.30 18.65
N ARG A 251 -6.08 10.50 18.62
CA ARG A 251 -6.81 11.04 17.43
C ARG A 251 -5.96 11.10 16.15
N SER A 252 -4.63 11.20 16.27
CA SER A 252 -3.70 11.30 15.13
C SER A 252 -3.46 9.97 14.41
N TRP A 253 -3.84 8.83 14.99
CA TRP A 253 -3.59 7.51 14.41
C TRP A 253 -4.49 7.23 13.21
N LYS A 254 -3.91 7.31 12.00
CA LYS A 254 -4.58 6.99 10.73
C LYS A 254 -4.68 5.47 10.54
N LYS A 255 -5.68 5.03 9.77
CA LYS A 255 -5.91 3.61 9.37
C LYS A 255 -6.18 2.65 10.54
N MET A 256 -6.90 3.12 11.56
CA MET A 256 -7.44 2.26 12.62
C MET A 256 -8.73 1.56 12.17
N PRO A 257 -9.03 0.34 12.66
CA PRO A 257 -10.34 -0.26 12.52
C PRO A 257 -11.44 0.66 13.08
N LYS A 258 -12.60 0.71 12.42
CA LYS A 258 -13.74 1.52 12.87
C LYS A 258 -14.58 0.74 13.89
N SER A 259 -15.01 1.38 14.98
CA SER A 259 -15.89 0.77 15.99
C SER A 259 -17.18 0.22 15.37
N THR A 260 -17.75 0.95 14.40
CA THR A 260 -18.98 0.59 13.68
C THR A 260 -18.92 -0.78 12.99
N LYS A 261 -17.73 -1.27 12.63
CA LYS A 261 -17.53 -2.63 12.10
C LYS A 261 -17.85 -3.69 13.16
N TYR A 262 -17.34 -3.49 14.38
CA TYR A 262 -17.49 -4.45 15.48
C TYR A 262 -18.83 -4.28 16.22
N GLU A 263 -19.40 -3.08 16.24
CA GLU A 263 -20.81 -2.86 16.62
C GLU A 263 -21.74 -3.63 15.67
N GLY A 264 -21.46 -3.60 14.37
CA GLY A 264 -22.17 -4.41 13.37
C GLY A 264 -22.04 -5.91 13.63
N LEU A 265 -20.83 -6.38 13.94
CA LEU A 265 -20.58 -7.78 14.29
C LEU A 265 -21.31 -8.22 15.55
N SER A 266 -21.28 -7.41 16.61
CA SER A 266 -22.00 -7.67 17.86
C SER A 266 -23.50 -7.82 17.62
N LYS A 267 -24.10 -6.90 16.84
CA LYS A 267 -25.52 -6.97 16.46
C LYS A 267 -25.85 -8.19 15.60
N ALA A 268 -25.01 -8.55 14.64
CA ALA A 268 -25.22 -9.73 13.80
C ALA A 268 -25.24 -11.03 14.63
N ILE A 269 -24.40 -11.11 15.67
CA ILE A 269 -24.39 -12.26 16.58
C ILE A 269 -25.67 -12.33 17.42
N LEU A 270 -26.14 -11.19 17.95
CA LEU A 270 -27.40 -11.15 18.70
C LEU A 270 -28.58 -11.57 17.82
N LEU A 271 -28.62 -11.13 16.56
CA LEU A 271 -29.64 -11.56 15.59
C LEU A 271 -29.58 -13.07 15.31
N LEU A 272 -28.39 -13.66 15.28
CA LEU A 272 -28.23 -15.11 15.13
C LEU A 272 -28.64 -15.88 16.40
N GLN A 273 -28.27 -15.37 17.58
CA GLN A 273 -28.61 -16.01 18.85
C GLN A 273 -30.11 -16.00 19.14
N ASN A 274 -30.82 -14.99 18.63
CA ASN A 274 -32.28 -14.83 18.80
C ASN A 274 -33.08 -15.37 17.61
N ASP A 275 -32.45 -16.01 16.61
CA ASP A 275 -33.08 -16.46 15.36
C ASP A 275 -33.78 -15.36 14.52
N GLN A 276 -33.45 -14.09 14.74
CA GLN A 276 -34.05 -12.93 14.08
C GLN A 276 -33.32 -12.49 12.79
N LEU A 277 -32.22 -13.15 12.43
CA LEU A 277 -31.42 -12.73 11.27
C LEU A 277 -32.21 -12.79 9.96
N GLN A 278 -33.09 -13.78 9.79
CA GLN A 278 -33.91 -13.93 8.59
C GLN A 278 -34.81 -12.71 8.34
N ASP A 279 -35.54 -12.32 9.38
CA ASP A 279 -36.47 -11.19 9.33
C ASP A 279 -35.72 -9.88 9.09
N PHE A 280 -34.56 -9.72 9.73
CA PHE A 280 -33.68 -8.57 9.51
C PHE A 280 -33.20 -8.44 8.05
N LEU A 281 -32.82 -9.55 7.40
CA LEU A 281 -32.39 -9.54 6.00
C LEU A 281 -33.55 -9.15 5.07
N ASN A 282 -34.74 -9.70 5.33
CA ASN A 282 -35.95 -9.39 4.57
C ASN A 282 -36.37 -7.92 4.72
N GLU A 283 -36.37 -7.42 5.95
CA GLU A 283 -36.65 -6.01 6.26
C GLU A 283 -35.65 -5.11 5.51
N PHE A 284 -34.35 -5.43 5.55
CA PHE A 284 -33.35 -4.64 4.85
C PHE A 284 -33.59 -4.59 3.33
N ILE A 285 -33.90 -5.73 2.70
CA ILE A 285 -34.21 -5.82 1.27
C ILE A 285 -35.42 -4.94 0.94
N GLN A 286 -36.48 -5.00 1.76
CA GLN A 286 -37.68 -4.20 1.58
C GLN A 286 -37.40 -2.69 1.74
N THR A 287 -36.70 -2.27 2.79
CA THR A 287 -36.36 -0.85 3.01
C THR A 287 -35.58 -0.26 1.84
N VAL A 288 -34.59 -1.00 1.33
CA VAL A 288 -33.77 -0.56 0.19
C VAL A 288 -34.58 -0.44 -1.10
N ASN A 289 -35.57 -1.31 -1.30
CA ASN A 289 -36.44 -1.30 -2.49
C ASN A 289 -37.51 -0.20 -2.46
N VAL A 290 -38.07 0.12 -1.29
CA VAL A 290 -39.24 1.01 -1.17
C VAL A 290 -38.85 2.49 -1.12
N GLU A 291 -37.81 2.85 -0.36
CA GLU A 291 -37.58 4.26 -0.06
C GLU A 291 -36.66 4.97 -1.06
N GLY A 292 -35.83 4.25 -1.83
CA GLY A 292 -34.75 4.86 -2.63
C GLY A 292 -33.74 5.69 -1.81
N ILE A 293 -33.98 5.87 -0.51
CA ILE A 293 -33.29 6.74 0.43
C ILE A 293 -32.47 5.84 1.35
N MET A 294 -31.18 5.81 1.08
CA MET A 294 -30.24 4.85 1.65
C MET A 294 -29.61 5.29 2.99
N GLY A 295 -30.12 6.33 3.63
CA GLY A 295 -29.56 6.83 4.90
C GLY A 295 -29.69 5.84 6.05
N GLU A 296 -30.85 5.21 6.19
CA GLU A 296 -31.13 4.24 7.25
C GLU A 296 -30.56 2.86 6.94
N ALA A 297 -30.64 2.42 5.68
CA ALA A 297 -29.98 1.21 5.20
C ALA A 297 -28.45 1.27 5.41
N MET A 298 -27.79 2.41 5.20
CA MET A 298 -26.35 2.59 5.46
C MET A 298 -25.95 2.30 6.91
N LYS A 299 -26.84 2.56 7.88
CA LYS A 299 -26.58 2.24 9.30
C LYS A 299 -26.59 0.73 9.56
N LYS A 300 -27.30 -0.04 8.72
CA LYS A 300 -27.47 -1.50 8.82
C LYS A 300 -26.43 -2.30 8.00
N VAL A 301 -25.72 -1.69 7.04
CA VAL A 301 -24.76 -2.39 6.15
C VAL A 301 -23.66 -3.13 6.91
N ASN A 302 -23.10 -2.56 7.98
CA ASN A 302 -22.06 -3.25 8.76
C ASN A 302 -22.58 -4.51 9.45
N VAL A 303 -23.88 -4.55 9.80
CA VAL A 303 -24.53 -5.74 10.35
C VAL A 303 -24.58 -6.82 9.28
N ILE A 304 -25.03 -6.49 8.06
CA ILE A 304 -25.09 -7.44 6.93
C ILE A 304 -23.72 -8.02 6.59
N LEU A 305 -22.71 -7.15 6.41
CA LEU A 305 -21.36 -7.60 6.10
C LEU A 305 -20.84 -8.54 7.19
N SER A 306 -21.14 -8.23 8.45
CA SER A 306 -20.77 -9.10 9.56
C SER A 306 -21.58 -10.39 9.59
N SER A 307 -22.87 -10.38 9.27
CA SER A 307 -23.71 -11.57 9.17
C SER A 307 -23.13 -12.56 8.16
N ILE A 308 -22.68 -12.10 6.98
CA ILE A 308 -22.02 -12.96 5.98
C ILE A 308 -20.73 -13.59 6.55
N GLU A 309 -19.98 -12.87 7.39
CA GLU A 309 -18.76 -13.39 7.99
C GLU A 309 -19.01 -14.58 8.93
N ILE A 310 -20.17 -14.63 9.60
CA ILE A 310 -20.42 -15.56 10.73
C ILE A 310 -21.60 -16.53 10.51
N ASP A 311 -22.55 -16.22 9.63
CA ASP A 311 -23.77 -17.00 9.43
C ASP A 311 -23.44 -18.39 8.87
N SER A 312 -23.84 -19.43 9.59
CA SER A 312 -23.66 -20.82 9.18
C SER A 312 -24.65 -21.24 8.10
N LEU A 313 -25.82 -20.57 8.02
CA LEU A 313 -26.89 -20.84 7.06
C LEU A 313 -26.75 -20.02 5.77
N LEU A 314 -25.71 -19.19 5.66
CA LEU A 314 -25.37 -18.39 4.47
C LEU A 314 -25.41 -19.20 3.17
N PHE A 315 -25.02 -20.47 3.22
CA PHE A 315 -24.94 -21.37 2.05
C PHE A 315 -26.03 -22.45 2.04
N GLN A 316 -27.09 -22.24 2.81
CA GLN A 316 -28.25 -23.10 2.89
C GLN A 316 -29.48 -22.24 2.61
N SER A 317 -30.39 -22.12 3.57
CA SER A 317 -31.65 -21.38 3.45
C SER A 317 -31.49 -19.89 3.20
N ARG A 318 -30.32 -19.28 3.48
CA ARG A 318 -30.12 -17.82 3.38
C ARG A 318 -29.38 -17.34 2.14
N THR A 319 -28.96 -18.25 1.27
CA THR A 319 -28.13 -17.92 0.09
C THR A 319 -28.79 -16.88 -0.80
N ALA A 320 -30.06 -17.07 -1.15
CA ALA A 320 -30.80 -16.21 -2.06
C ALA A 320 -30.89 -14.75 -1.58
N GLN A 321 -31.06 -14.54 -0.27
CA GLN A 321 -31.20 -13.21 0.31
C GLN A 321 -29.88 -12.44 0.26
N TYR A 322 -28.75 -13.11 0.52
CA TYR A 322 -27.44 -12.47 0.39
C TYR A 322 -27.09 -12.18 -1.08
N ILE A 323 -27.52 -13.02 -2.02
CA ILE A 323 -27.40 -12.72 -3.45
C ILE A 323 -28.18 -11.44 -3.78
N GLN A 324 -29.44 -11.37 -3.36
CA GLN A 324 -30.31 -10.22 -3.60
C GLN A 324 -29.75 -8.93 -2.99
N ILE A 325 -29.22 -8.98 -1.76
CA ILE A 325 -28.57 -7.82 -1.12
C ILE A 325 -27.36 -7.36 -1.92
N GLY A 326 -26.52 -8.28 -2.39
CA GLY A 326 -25.39 -7.92 -3.24
C GLY A 326 -25.83 -7.31 -4.56
N GLU A 327 -26.88 -7.83 -5.20
CA GLU A 327 -27.47 -7.24 -6.41
C GLU A 327 -28.00 -5.83 -6.16
N LEU A 328 -28.60 -5.57 -5.00
CA LEU A 328 -29.04 -4.23 -4.61
C LEU A 328 -27.86 -3.25 -4.47
N PHE A 329 -26.72 -3.71 -3.96
CA PHE A 329 -25.50 -2.89 -3.96
C PHE A 329 -24.98 -2.63 -5.38
N HIS A 330 -25.10 -3.60 -6.29
CA HIS A 330 -24.73 -3.46 -7.69
C HIS A 330 -25.67 -2.55 -8.49
N LYS A 331 -26.99 -2.63 -8.29
CA LYS A 331 -27.96 -1.77 -8.99
C LYS A 331 -27.78 -0.29 -8.64
N ASN A 332 -27.30 0.00 -7.44
CA ASN A 332 -27.07 1.36 -6.94
C ASN A 332 -25.60 1.77 -7.08
N LYS A 333 -25.01 1.84 -8.29
CA LYS A 333 -23.56 2.12 -8.53
C LYS A 333 -23.10 3.57 -8.21
N SER A 334 -23.31 4.07 -6.99
CA SER A 334 -22.62 5.29 -6.52
C SER A 334 -21.24 4.97 -5.90
N VAL A 335 -20.36 5.97 -5.80
CA VAL A 335 -19.00 5.84 -5.21
C VAL A 335 -19.02 5.21 -3.80
N ILE A 336 -20.13 5.37 -3.08
CA ILE A 336 -20.31 4.81 -1.74
C ILE A 336 -20.53 3.29 -1.78
N TYR A 337 -21.24 2.77 -2.78
CA TYR A 337 -21.52 1.33 -2.94
C TYR A 337 -20.33 0.53 -3.45
N LEU A 338 -19.41 1.19 -4.17
CA LEU A 338 -18.18 0.57 -4.63
C LEU A 338 -17.40 -0.08 -3.47
N LYS A 339 -17.33 0.60 -2.33
CA LYS A 339 -16.63 0.13 -1.11
C LYS A 339 -17.32 -1.06 -0.44
N TYR A 340 -18.66 -1.10 -0.47
CA TYR A 340 -19.41 -2.21 0.12
C TYR A 340 -19.35 -3.46 -0.75
N ILE A 341 -19.38 -3.31 -2.08
CA ILE A 341 -19.14 -4.42 -3.01
C ILE A 341 -17.73 -5.00 -2.81
N GLU A 342 -16.70 -4.15 -2.67
CA GLU A 342 -15.33 -4.60 -2.37
C GLU A 342 -15.24 -5.35 -1.04
N ALA A 343 -15.93 -4.87 -0.01
CA ALA A 343 -16.01 -5.55 1.27
C ALA A 343 -16.72 -6.92 1.15
N PHE A 344 -17.83 -6.97 0.41
CA PHE A 344 -18.60 -8.18 0.15
C PHE A 344 -17.74 -9.27 -0.53
N ILE A 345 -17.03 -8.90 -1.60
CA ILE A 345 -16.08 -9.78 -2.30
C ILE A 345 -14.98 -10.27 -1.36
N GLY A 346 -14.40 -9.36 -0.56
CA GLY A 346 -13.34 -9.71 0.38
C GLY A 346 -13.79 -10.71 1.44
N ILE A 347 -15.01 -10.54 1.96
CA ILE A 347 -15.63 -11.43 2.94
C ILE A 347 -15.92 -12.80 2.32
N LEU A 348 -16.54 -12.86 1.14
CA LEU A 348 -16.79 -14.11 0.44
C LEU A 348 -15.50 -14.87 0.13
N SER A 349 -14.44 -14.16 -0.31
CA SER A 349 -13.13 -14.77 -0.58
C SER A 349 -12.53 -15.38 0.68
N TYR A 350 -12.70 -14.73 1.82
CA TYR A 350 -12.26 -15.28 3.11
C TYR A 350 -13.10 -16.51 3.52
N ARG A 351 -14.42 -16.46 3.35
CA ARG A 351 -15.30 -17.61 3.61
C ARG A 351 -14.95 -18.80 2.73
N LEU A 352 -14.60 -18.58 1.46
CA LEU A 352 -14.12 -19.62 0.55
C LEU A 352 -12.89 -20.34 1.13
N ASN A 353 -11.92 -19.57 1.63
CA ASN A 353 -10.71 -20.15 2.23
C ASN A 353 -11.01 -20.97 3.49
N ILE A 354 -11.98 -20.57 4.31
CA ILE A 354 -12.41 -21.37 5.46
C ILE A 354 -13.01 -22.70 4.99
N GLU A 355 -13.96 -22.66 4.05
CA GLU A 355 -14.64 -23.88 3.59
C GLU A 355 -13.67 -24.83 2.87
N ILE A 356 -12.74 -24.31 2.06
CA ILE A 356 -11.63 -25.10 1.48
C ILE A 356 -10.77 -25.72 2.58
N SER A 357 -10.44 -24.98 3.64
CA SER A 357 -9.62 -25.51 4.74
C SER A 357 -10.35 -26.62 5.51
N LYS A 358 -11.66 -26.48 5.76
CA LYS A 358 -12.49 -27.51 6.39
C LYS A 358 -12.55 -28.77 5.52
N PHE A 359 -12.73 -28.58 4.22
CA PHE A 359 -12.72 -29.67 3.23
C PHE A 359 -11.37 -30.40 3.20
N GLN A 360 -10.25 -29.68 3.20
CA GLN A 360 -8.92 -30.29 3.26
C GLN A 360 -8.73 -31.10 4.54
N GLN A 361 -9.24 -30.62 5.68
CA GLN A 361 -9.16 -31.33 6.95
C GLN A 361 -10.01 -32.61 6.97
N SER A 362 -11.21 -32.59 6.39
CA SER A 362 -12.04 -33.81 6.28
C SER A 362 -11.38 -34.86 5.38
N VAL A 363 -10.81 -34.43 4.24
CA VAL A 363 -10.10 -35.33 3.31
C VAL A 363 -8.83 -35.95 3.92
N ILE A 364 -8.06 -35.19 4.72
CA ILE A 364 -6.85 -35.71 5.38
C ILE A 364 -7.19 -36.65 6.54
N GLY A 365 -8.27 -36.40 7.28
CA GLY A 365 -8.72 -37.27 8.38
C GLY A 365 -9.22 -38.64 7.91
N GLU A 366 -9.93 -38.69 6.78
CA GLU A 366 -10.52 -39.92 6.21
C GLU A 366 -9.52 -40.84 5.50
N GLN A 367 -8.23 -40.50 5.41
CA GLN A 367 -7.20 -41.45 4.93
C GLN A 367 -6.98 -42.63 5.89
N THR A 368 -7.68 -42.69 7.03
CA THR A 368 -7.60 -43.78 8.01
C THR A 368 -8.81 -44.71 8.05
N GLU A 369 -10.01 -44.31 7.63
CA GLU A 369 -11.18 -45.21 7.49
C GLU A 369 -12.14 -44.72 6.38
N ARG A 370 -12.73 -45.68 5.64
CA ARG A 370 -13.64 -45.57 4.46
C ARG A 370 -14.10 -44.14 4.07
N PHE A 371 -13.63 -43.70 2.89
CA PHE A 371 -14.04 -42.50 2.15
C PHE A 371 -15.56 -42.22 2.21
N GLN A 372 -15.96 -41.15 2.89
CA GLN A 372 -17.29 -40.55 2.79
C GLN A 372 -17.18 -39.03 2.93
N ILE A 373 -16.73 -38.39 1.86
CA ILE A 373 -16.60 -36.92 1.79
C ILE A 373 -17.92 -36.27 2.16
N ASP A 374 -17.88 -35.34 3.11
CA ASP A 374 -19.03 -34.52 3.48
C ASP A 374 -19.47 -33.64 2.29
N SER A 375 -20.45 -34.14 1.54
CA SER A 375 -21.10 -33.46 0.40
C SER A 375 -21.60 -32.06 0.77
N SER A 376 -21.87 -31.78 2.06
CA SER A 376 -22.31 -30.45 2.52
C SER A 376 -21.19 -29.41 2.45
N ILE A 377 -19.94 -29.76 2.75
CA ILE A 377 -18.80 -28.81 2.68
C ILE A 377 -18.46 -28.49 1.23
N LEU A 378 -18.54 -29.50 0.35
CA LEU A 378 -18.36 -29.35 -1.08
C LEU A 378 -19.40 -28.39 -1.68
N LEU A 379 -20.68 -28.60 -1.35
CA LEU A 379 -21.77 -27.73 -1.81
C LEU A 379 -21.55 -26.28 -1.34
N LYS A 380 -21.22 -26.07 -0.05
CA LYS A 380 -20.88 -24.75 0.50
C LYS A 380 -19.74 -24.08 -0.28
N THR A 381 -18.70 -24.83 -0.63
CA THR A 381 -17.55 -24.33 -1.39
C THR A 381 -17.96 -23.87 -2.80
N LEU A 382 -18.78 -24.66 -3.49
CA LEU A 382 -19.31 -24.31 -4.81
C LEU A 382 -20.24 -23.09 -4.77
N THR A 383 -21.10 -22.99 -3.76
CA THR A 383 -22.00 -21.84 -3.58
C THR A 383 -21.23 -20.54 -3.38
N VAL A 384 -20.18 -20.52 -2.53
CA VAL A 384 -19.32 -19.33 -2.34
C VAL A 384 -18.67 -18.90 -3.66
N LEU A 385 -18.18 -19.87 -4.42
CA LEU A 385 -17.57 -19.66 -5.73
C LEU A 385 -18.57 -19.04 -6.71
N GLY A 386 -19.79 -19.58 -6.80
CA GLY A 386 -20.87 -19.04 -7.63
C GLY A 386 -21.22 -17.59 -7.26
N MET A 387 -21.39 -17.28 -5.97
CA MET A 387 -21.65 -15.92 -5.51
C MET A 387 -20.52 -14.96 -5.87
N LEU A 388 -19.25 -15.35 -5.65
CA LEU A 388 -18.09 -14.54 -6.04
C LEU A 388 -18.10 -14.19 -7.52
N ILE A 389 -18.43 -15.17 -8.37
CA ILE A 389 -18.50 -14.98 -9.83
C ILE A 389 -19.57 -13.93 -10.16
N ILE A 390 -20.79 -14.08 -9.64
CA ILE A 390 -21.91 -13.14 -9.86
C ILE A 390 -21.48 -11.69 -9.55
N PHE A 391 -20.81 -11.47 -8.40
CA PHE A 391 -20.44 -10.12 -7.96
C PHE A 391 -19.22 -9.53 -8.66
N LEU A 392 -18.39 -10.36 -9.29
CA LEU A 392 -17.18 -9.91 -9.96
C LEU A 392 -17.38 -9.66 -11.46
N MET A 393 -18.41 -10.26 -12.08
CA MET A 393 -18.72 -10.09 -13.51
C MET A 393 -18.97 -8.64 -13.92
N GLU A 394 -19.40 -7.75 -13.03
CA GLU A 394 -19.69 -6.36 -13.37
C GLU A 394 -18.53 -5.36 -13.13
N LYS A 395 -17.40 -5.78 -12.54
CA LYS A 395 -16.49 -4.83 -11.86
C LYS A 395 -15.04 -4.68 -12.34
N MET A 396 -14.49 -5.46 -13.29
CA MET A 396 -13.24 -5.18 -14.07
C MET A 396 -12.49 -6.47 -14.51
N GLU A 397 -11.62 -6.33 -15.52
CA GLU A 397 -10.60 -7.24 -16.10
C GLU A 397 -10.48 -8.66 -15.50
N TYR A 398 -10.92 -9.63 -16.29
CA TYR A 398 -10.99 -11.07 -16.03
C TYR A 398 -9.71 -11.74 -15.48
N GLU A 399 -8.51 -11.17 -15.67
CA GLU A 399 -7.24 -11.86 -15.41
C GLU A 399 -6.90 -12.11 -13.93
N LYS A 400 -7.19 -11.16 -13.02
CA LYS A 400 -6.89 -11.31 -11.58
C LYS A 400 -7.86 -12.26 -10.89
N LEU A 401 -9.13 -12.21 -11.30
CA LEU A 401 -10.16 -13.18 -10.95
C LEU A 401 -9.69 -14.60 -11.29
N PHE A 402 -9.31 -14.78 -12.55
CA PHE A 402 -8.99 -16.07 -13.13
C PHE A 402 -7.77 -16.76 -12.49
N GLN A 403 -6.83 -16.02 -11.89
CA GLN A 403 -5.72 -16.62 -11.14
C GLN A 403 -6.12 -17.18 -9.77
N TYR A 404 -6.97 -16.47 -9.01
CA TYR A 404 -7.52 -16.97 -7.75
C TYR A 404 -8.44 -18.18 -7.99
N TYR A 405 -9.23 -18.14 -9.07
CA TYR A 405 -10.10 -19.24 -9.49
C TYR A 405 -9.34 -20.47 -9.97
N LYS A 406 -8.30 -20.31 -10.80
CA LYS A 406 -7.52 -21.44 -11.30
C LYS A 406 -6.91 -22.27 -10.17
N ALA A 407 -6.45 -21.62 -9.09
CA ALA A 407 -5.94 -22.34 -7.93
C ALA A 407 -7.04 -23.10 -7.18
N ALA A 408 -8.17 -22.47 -6.86
CA ALA A 408 -9.28 -23.12 -6.14
C ALA A 408 -9.89 -24.28 -6.94
N PHE A 409 -10.13 -24.09 -8.24
CA PHE A 409 -10.70 -25.10 -9.13
C PHE A 409 -9.70 -26.21 -9.51
N HIS A 410 -8.40 -25.91 -9.67
CA HIS A 410 -7.40 -26.96 -9.89
C HIS A 410 -7.29 -27.88 -8.67
N HIS A 411 -7.36 -27.34 -7.45
CA HIS A 411 -7.41 -28.14 -6.23
C HIS A 411 -8.70 -28.98 -6.13
N LEU A 412 -9.87 -28.42 -6.48
CA LEU A 412 -11.12 -29.18 -6.59
C LEU A 412 -11.01 -30.29 -7.65
N LYS A 413 -10.51 -30.00 -8.86
CA LYS A 413 -10.33 -30.95 -9.98
C LYS A 413 -9.36 -32.09 -9.61
N CYS A 414 -8.20 -31.77 -9.03
CA CYS A 414 -7.24 -32.77 -8.56
C CYS A 414 -7.80 -33.65 -7.43
N MET A 415 -8.63 -33.09 -6.54
CA MET A 415 -9.27 -33.84 -5.46
C MET A 415 -10.43 -34.71 -5.97
N PHE A 416 -11.27 -34.25 -6.90
CA PHE A 416 -12.31 -35.09 -7.53
C PHE A 416 -11.73 -36.27 -8.30
N LEU A 417 -10.64 -36.06 -9.03
CA LEU A 417 -9.92 -37.14 -9.72
C LEU A 417 -9.32 -38.17 -8.75
N SER A 418 -9.07 -37.80 -7.49
CA SER A 418 -8.61 -38.73 -6.45
C SER A 418 -9.72 -39.53 -5.78
N VAL A 419 -10.99 -39.15 -5.97
CA VAL A 419 -12.17 -39.79 -5.37
C VAL A 419 -12.90 -40.55 -6.45
N GLN A 420 -12.34 -41.69 -6.86
CA GLN A 420 -13.00 -42.61 -7.77
C GLN A 420 -14.22 -43.24 -7.08
N LYS A 421 -15.41 -42.66 -7.25
CA LYS A 421 -16.68 -43.40 -7.25
C LYS A 421 -17.70 -42.74 -8.17
N LYS A 422 -18.34 -43.61 -8.94
CA LYS A 422 -19.14 -43.38 -10.16
C LYS A 422 -20.49 -42.69 -9.97
N GLU A 423 -20.80 -42.10 -8.81
CA GLU A 423 -22.16 -41.63 -8.50
C GLU A 423 -22.27 -40.17 -8.06
N THR A 424 -21.19 -39.38 -8.12
CA THR A 424 -21.27 -37.94 -7.83
C THR A 424 -21.67 -37.14 -9.06
N ASN A 425 -22.97 -36.81 -9.10
CA ASN A 425 -23.67 -35.77 -9.87
C ASN A 425 -23.09 -35.39 -11.24
N GLN A 426 -23.74 -35.89 -12.28
CA GLN A 426 -23.57 -35.50 -13.68
C GLN A 426 -23.50 -33.96 -13.85
N TYR A 427 -24.24 -33.21 -13.02
CA TYR A 427 -24.18 -31.75 -12.88
C TYR A 427 -22.77 -31.15 -12.69
N ILE A 428 -21.94 -31.77 -11.84
CA ILE A 428 -20.57 -31.30 -11.54
C ILE A 428 -19.64 -31.62 -12.71
N TYR A 429 -19.82 -32.79 -13.35
CA TYR A 429 -19.08 -33.14 -14.57
C TYR A 429 -19.44 -32.22 -15.74
N SER A 430 -20.72 -31.86 -15.90
CA SER A 430 -21.17 -30.89 -16.91
C SER A 430 -20.61 -29.49 -16.66
N LEU A 431 -20.53 -29.04 -15.40
CA LEU A 431 -19.85 -27.80 -15.01
C LEU A 431 -18.35 -27.83 -15.33
N LEU A 432 -17.70 -28.99 -15.16
CA LEU A 432 -16.27 -29.18 -15.43
C LEU A 432 -15.96 -29.24 -16.94
N GLU A 433 -16.79 -29.90 -17.75
CA GLU A 433 -16.64 -29.97 -19.22
C GLU A 433 -16.98 -28.63 -19.89
N MET A 434 -18.04 -27.94 -19.45
CA MET A 434 -18.44 -26.66 -20.04
C MET A 434 -17.42 -25.55 -19.80
N MET A 435 -16.64 -25.60 -18.72
CA MET A 435 -15.62 -24.60 -18.38
C MET A 435 -14.24 -24.84 -19.03
N ASP A 436 -13.99 -26.04 -19.57
CA ASP A 436 -12.82 -26.29 -20.43
C ASP A 436 -13.04 -25.69 -21.85
N GLY A 437 -14.27 -25.23 -22.18
CA GLY A 437 -14.60 -24.45 -23.38
C GLY A 437 -14.42 -22.94 -23.17
N ASN A 438 -13.59 -22.31 -24.00
CA ASN A 438 -13.05 -20.95 -23.82
C ASN A 438 -14.02 -19.80 -24.19
N ASP A 439 -15.33 -20.04 -24.26
CA ASP A 439 -16.25 -19.15 -24.99
C ASP A 439 -17.17 -18.28 -24.12
N PHE A 440 -17.48 -17.07 -24.60
CA PHE A 440 -18.34 -16.07 -23.94
C PHE A 440 -19.81 -16.54 -23.86
N PHE A 441 -20.21 -17.47 -24.73
CA PHE A 441 -21.52 -18.11 -24.78
C PHE A 441 -21.81 -18.97 -23.53
N THR A 442 -20.77 -19.52 -22.90
CA THR A 442 -20.84 -20.41 -21.74
C THR A 442 -21.43 -19.74 -20.49
N TRP A 443 -21.20 -18.44 -20.29
CA TRP A 443 -21.69 -17.71 -19.11
C TRP A 443 -23.17 -17.30 -19.18
N ASN A 444 -23.69 -17.03 -20.38
CA ASN A 444 -25.13 -16.85 -20.57
C ASN A 444 -25.89 -18.16 -20.33
N ASN A 445 -25.27 -19.29 -20.64
CA ASN A 445 -25.78 -20.62 -20.30
C ASN A 445 -25.68 -20.90 -18.79
N ILE A 446 -24.62 -20.51 -18.08
CA ILE A 446 -24.57 -20.66 -16.61
C ILE A 446 -25.63 -19.78 -15.92
N LYS A 447 -25.89 -18.57 -16.42
CA LYS A 447 -27.00 -17.72 -15.95
C LYS A 447 -28.37 -18.35 -16.27
N LYS A 448 -28.55 -18.93 -17.46
CA LYS A 448 -29.76 -19.68 -17.86
C LYS A 448 -29.95 -20.98 -17.06
N ILE A 449 -28.88 -21.72 -16.78
CA ILE A 449 -28.88 -23.00 -16.06
C ILE A 449 -29.09 -22.76 -14.56
N HIS A 450 -28.47 -21.75 -13.96
CA HIS A 450 -28.73 -21.41 -12.57
C HIS A 450 -30.15 -20.86 -12.37
N LEU A 451 -30.64 -20.04 -13.31
CA LEU A 451 -32.05 -19.65 -13.36
C LEU A 451 -32.96 -20.86 -13.65
N SER A 452 -32.51 -21.87 -14.41
CA SER A 452 -33.29 -23.08 -14.69
C SER A 452 -33.37 -24.01 -13.48
N THR A 453 -32.30 -24.14 -12.67
CA THR A 453 -32.28 -24.96 -11.44
C THR A 453 -33.08 -24.29 -10.31
N ILE A 454 -33.01 -22.96 -10.18
CA ILE A 454 -33.91 -22.19 -9.31
C ILE A 454 -35.35 -22.31 -9.83
N SER A 455 -35.53 -22.34 -11.14
CA SER A 455 -36.85 -22.57 -11.71
C SER A 455 -37.31 -24.02 -11.65
N GLU A 456 -36.47 -25.03 -11.49
CA GLU A 456 -36.90 -26.43 -11.28
C GLU A 456 -37.37 -26.68 -9.83
N GLU A 457 -36.92 -25.87 -8.88
CA GLU A 457 -37.56 -25.75 -7.56
C GLU A 457 -38.87 -24.90 -7.60
N ILE A 458 -39.18 -24.24 -8.73
CA ILE A 458 -40.34 -23.33 -8.89
C ILE A 458 -41.30 -23.77 -10.03
N LEU A 459 -40.93 -24.70 -10.91
CA LEU A 459 -41.68 -25.13 -12.11
C LEU A 459 -42.25 -26.53 -11.90
N GLU A 460 -43.17 -26.60 -10.95
CA GLU A 460 -44.38 -27.43 -11.05
C GLU A 460 -45.37 -26.87 -12.11
N CYS A 461 -44.94 -26.05 -13.08
CA CYS A 461 -45.85 -25.37 -14.03
C CYS A 461 -45.27 -25.17 -15.45
N CYS A 462 -45.35 -26.23 -16.28
CA CYS A 462 -45.60 -26.24 -17.74
C CYS A 462 -44.70 -25.46 -18.76
N PRO A 463 -44.68 -25.86 -20.05
CA PRO A 463 -43.45 -25.85 -20.87
C PRO A 463 -43.44 -24.92 -22.11
N GLU A 464 -42.24 -24.85 -22.72
CA GLU A 464 -41.93 -25.03 -24.17
C GLU A 464 -41.35 -23.88 -25.05
N GLN A 465 -40.34 -24.32 -25.85
CA GLN A 465 -39.88 -23.92 -27.20
C GLN A 465 -38.80 -22.82 -27.45
N GLY A 466 -37.73 -23.23 -28.17
CA GLY A 466 -37.36 -22.57 -29.44
C GLY A 466 -35.92 -22.02 -29.68
N ASN A 467 -35.06 -22.86 -30.28
CA ASN A 467 -34.12 -22.63 -31.41
C ASN A 467 -32.92 -21.65 -31.44
N ASN A 468 -31.78 -22.26 -31.82
CA ASN A 468 -30.75 -21.93 -32.84
C ASN A 468 -29.84 -20.68 -32.74
N MET A 469 -28.51 -20.90 -32.77
CA MET A 469 -27.56 -20.53 -33.87
C MET A 469 -26.09 -20.82 -33.46
N VAL A 470 -25.36 -21.67 -34.18
CA VAL A 470 -24.30 -21.41 -35.21
C VAL A 470 -22.89 -21.14 -34.64
N GLU A 471 -21.96 -22.03 -35.03
CA GLU A 471 -20.50 -22.04 -34.81
C GLU A 471 -19.75 -20.94 -35.56
N ILE A 472 -18.67 -20.36 -34.99
CA ILE A 472 -17.42 -19.95 -35.69
C ILE A 472 -16.21 -20.07 -34.74
N GLU A 473 -15.11 -20.54 -35.34
CA GLU A 473 -13.80 -21.03 -34.88
C GLU A 473 -12.85 -20.06 -34.13
N ASP A 474 -12.02 -20.70 -33.28
CA ASP A 474 -10.58 -20.55 -33.01
C ASP A 474 -9.89 -19.17 -32.88
N ILE A 475 -9.08 -19.02 -31.82
CA ILE A 475 -7.59 -19.07 -31.88
C ILE A 475 -6.99 -18.82 -30.49
N ALA A 476 -6.01 -19.66 -30.20
CA ALA A 476 -5.28 -19.82 -28.96
C ALA A 476 -4.32 -18.67 -28.56
N LEU A 477 -4.04 -18.66 -27.24
CA LEU A 477 -2.71 -18.82 -26.63
C LEU A 477 -2.09 -17.64 -25.83
N ASP A 478 -1.65 -18.05 -24.63
CA ASP A 478 -0.50 -17.57 -23.84
C ASP A 478 -0.64 -16.41 -22.85
N LYS A 479 -1.11 -16.81 -21.66
CA LYS A 479 -0.54 -16.41 -20.37
C LYS A 479 0.94 -16.79 -20.29
N GLN A 480 1.79 -15.81 -20.02
CA GLN A 480 3.07 -16.08 -19.39
C GLN A 480 2.90 -16.44 -17.91
N LEU A 481 3.10 -17.73 -17.66
CA LEU A 481 3.60 -18.32 -16.43
C LEU A 481 4.70 -17.44 -15.80
N MET A 482 4.50 -16.99 -14.57
CA MET A 482 5.65 -16.79 -13.69
C MET A 482 6.14 -18.18 -13.32
N PHE A 483 7.34 -18.50 -13.79
CA PHE A 483 8.08 -19.66 -13.34
C PHE A 483 8.19 -19.64 -11.80
N PRO A 484 7.87 -20.73 -11.10
CA PRO A 484 8.37 -20.91 -9.75
C PRO A 484 9.89 -20.85 -9.85
N SER A 485 10.51 -19.92 -9.12
CA SER A 485 11.95 -19.91 -8.94
C SER A 485 12.38 -21.31 -8.52
N LYS A 486 13.13 -22.01 -9.37
CA LYS A 486 13.99 -23.11 -8.93
C LYS A 486 14.69 -22.60 -7.67
N MET A 487 14.56 -23.32 -6.55
CA MET A 487 15.42 -23.07 -5.40
C MET A 487 16.86 -23.24 -5.89
N THR A 488 17.51 -22.12 -6.19
CA THR A 488 18.94 -22.10 -6.39
C THR A 488 19.54 -22.19 -4.99
N ASN A 489 20.38 -23.18 -4.74
CA ASN A 489 21.24 -23.30 -3.54
C ASN A 489 22.31 -22.17 -3.49
N GLU A 490 22.01 -21.02 -4.09
CA GLU A 490 22.92 -19.92 -4.35
C GLU A 490 22.97 -19.01 -3.12
N LYS A 491 24.19 -18.77 -2.62
CA LYS A 491 24.42 -18.02 -1.38
C LYS A 491 23.85 -16.60 -1.51
N VAL A 492 23.01 -16.23 -0.55
CA VAL A 492 22.50 -14.86 -0.40
C VAL A 492 23.55 -14.00 0.30
N LEU A 493 23.92 -12.87 -0.30
CA LEU A 493 24.87 -11.91 0.29
C LEU A 493 24.18 -10.87 1.16
N ALA A 494 23.05 -10.33 0.69
CA ALA A 494 22.25 -9.34 1.40
C ALA A 494 20.89 -9.16 0.72
N TYR A 495 20.01 -8.39 1.35
CA TYR A 495 18.76 -7.89 0.81
C TYR A 495 18.82 -6.37 0.70
N TRP A 496 18.47 -5.84 -0.46
CA TRP A 496 18.20 -4.42 -0.64
C TRP A 496 16.70 -4.17 -0.48
N ASN A 497 16.33 -3.44 0.57
CA ASN A 497 14.94 -3.19 0.94
C ASN A 497 14.62 -1.72 0.76
N LEU A 498 13.80 -1.41 -0.24
CA LEU A 498 13.35 -0.07 -0.58
C LEU A 498 12.02 0.25 0.09
N TYR A 499 11.88 1.45 0.66
CA TYR A 499 10.66 1.92 1.31
C TYR A 499 9.97 3.02 0.50
N LYS A 500 8.67 3.21 0.73
CA LYS A 500 7.80 4.20 0.07
C LYS A 500 8.18 5.65 0.36
N ASP A 501 8.87 5.90 1.47
CA ASP A 501 9.47 7.22 1.79
C ASP A 501 10.78 7.47 1.03
N GLY A 502 11.18 6.52 0.15
CA GLY A 502 12.39 6.55 -0.65
C GLY A 502 13.68 6.34 0.14
N SER A 503 13.58 5.88 1.39
CA SER A 503 14.72 5.30 2.09
C SER A 503 14.96 3.84 1.68
N TYR A 504 16.15 3.30 1.94
CA TYR A 504 16.47 1.89 1.74
C TYR A 504 17.37 1.35 2.86
N VAL A 505 17.33 0.03 3.05
CA VAL A 505 18.13 -0.70 4.02
C VAL A 505 18.80 -1.90 3.35
N ILE A 506 20.11 -2.06 3.58
CA ILE A 506 20.84 -3.29 3.25
C ILE A 506 20.85 -4.18 4.50
N SER A 507 20.25 -5.36 4.42
CA SER A 507 20.13 -6.30 5.56
C SER A 507 20.52 -7.72 5.19
N GLU A 508 20.78 -8.57 6.17
CA GLU A 508 21.07 -9.99 5.97
C GLU A 508 19.79 -10.82 5.80
N THR A 509 18.66 -10.32 6.30
CA THR A 509 17.34 -10.95 6.18
C THR A 509 16.39 -10.05 5.39
N PRO A 510 15.41 -10.60 4.66
CA PRO A 510 14.43 -9.79 3.94
C PRO A 510 13.58 -8.97 4.93
N SER A 511 13.36 -7.69 4.65
CA SER A 511 12.48 -6.85 5.46
C SER A 511 11.01 -7.11 5.10
N SER A 512 10.14 -7.15 6.11
CA SER A 512 8.67 -7.18 5.95
C SER A 512 7.99 -5.99 6.62
N GLN A 513 8.76 -4.93 6.90
CA GLN A 513 8.29 -3.74 7.60
C GLN A 513 7.22 -2.95 6.80
N GLU A 514 6.31 -2.29 7.51
CA GLU A 514 5.25 -1.49 6.90
C GLU A 514 5.84 -0.31 6.12
N GLY A 515 5.42 -0.15 4.87
CA GLY A 515 5.99 0.88 3.97
C GLY A 515 7.09 0.36 3.04
N LEU A 516 7.43 -0.93 3.09
CA LEU A 516 8.27 -1.56 2.06
C LEU A 516 7.62 -1.42 0.67
N LEU A 517 8.42 -0.93 -0.29
CA LEU A 517 8.06 -0.78 -1.69
C LEU A 517 8.54 -1.98 -2.51
N LYS A 518 9.80 -2.39 -2.33
CA LYS A 518 10.41 -3.55 -3.02
C LYS A 518 11.51 -4.13 -2.13
N SER A 519 11.65 -5.45 -2.10
CA SER A 519 12.81 -6.13 -1.52
C SER A 519 13.46 -6.99 -2.60
N VAL A 520 14.77 -6.84 -2.76
CA VAL A 520 15.54 -7.50 -3.82
C VAL A 520 16.68 -8.27 -3.16
N THR A 521 16.72 -9.56 -3.43
CA THR A 521 17.79 -10.45 -2.97
C THR A 521 19.06 -10.21 -3.78
N LEU A 522 20.17 -9.95 -3.11
CA LEU A 522 21.50 -9.84 -3.71
C LEU A 522 22.22 -11.18 -3.54
N LEU A 523 22.26 -11.96 -4.61
CA LEU A 523 22.91 -13.28 -4.64
C LEU A 523 24.40 -13.16 -4.93
N GLU A 524 25.21 -14.12 -4.48
CA GLU A 524 26.66 -14.17 -4.71
C GLU A 524 27.01 -14.07 -6.20
N SER A 525 26.25 -14.73 -7.08
CA SER A 525 26.47 -14.66 -8.53
C SER A 525 26.28 -13.27 -9.14
N CYS A 526 25.55 -12.39 -8.46
CA CYS A 526 25.29 -11.03 -8.93
C CYS A 526 26.24 -10.03 -8.26
N LYS A 527 27.19 -10.45 -7.42
CA LYS A 527 28.10 -9.58 -6.66
C LYS A 527 28.84 -8.56 -7.54
N ASN A 528 29.32 -9.02 -8.70
CA ASN A 528 30.02 -8.19 -9.69
C ASN A 528 29.10 -7.65 -10.78
N GLY A 529 27.80 -7.90 -10.67
CA GLY A 529 26.78 -7.47 -11.62
C GLY A 529 26.15 -6.13 -11.25
N PHE A 530 24.94 -5.91 -11.73
CA PHE A 530 24.24 -4.62 -11.63
C PHE A 530 22.82 -4.75 -11.11
N LEU A 531 22.38 -3.71 -10.40
CA LEU A 531 20.99 -3.43 -10.07
C LEU A 531 20.44 -2.42 -11.09
N LEU A 532 19.36 -2.76 -11.77
CA LEU A 532 18.66 -1.87 -12.69
C LEU A 532 17.40 -1.33 -12.02
N LEU A 533 17.28 0.00 -11.91
CA LEU A 533 16.06 0.68 -11.50
C LEU A 533 15.35 1.25 -12.73
N CYS A 534 14.21 0.68 -13.09
CA CYS A 534 13.48 1.05 -14.30
C CYS A 534 12.29 1.96 -13.96
N TYR A 535 12.20 3.12 -14.62
CA TYR A 535 11.18 4.14 -14.36
C TYR A 535 10.17 4.25 -15.50
N ASN A 536 8.94 4.63 -15.16
CA ASN A 536 7.78 4.65 -16.05
C ASN A 536 7.89 5.51 -17.33
N LYS A 537 8.87 6.41 -17.44
CA LYS A 537 9.09 7.26 -18.62
C LYS A 537 10.33 6.85 -19.44
N GLY A 538 10.69 5.57 -19.42
CA GLY A 538 11.77 5.07 -20.28
C GLY A 538 13.17 5.38 -19.76
N ASN A 539 13.35 5.54 -18.44
CA ASN A 539 14.66 5.75 -17.84
C ASN A 539 15.10 4.54 -17.03
N ILE A 540 16.39 4.21 -17.12
CA ILE A 540 17.00 3.12 -16.34
C ILE A 540 18.24 3.64 -15.63
N ASN A 541 18.29 3.47 -14.31
CA ASN A 541 19.48 3.73 -13.52
C ASN A 541 20.20 2.39 -13.23
N LYS A 542 21.44 2.24 -13.74
CA LYS A 542 22.26 1.04 -13.58
C LYS A 542 23.30 1.23 -12.48
N ILE A 543 23.18 0.47 -11.39
CA ILE A 543 24.01 0.58 -10.19
C ILE A 543 24.84 -0.68 -10.01
N PRO A 544 26.19 -0.61 -9.88
CA PRO A 544 27.00 -1.79 -9.56
C PRO A 544 26.64 -2.33 -8.17
N ILE A 545 26.31 -3.63 -8.07
CA ILE A 545 25.83 -4.24 -6.81
C ILE A 545 26.88 -4.12 -5.69
N ARG A 546 28.17 -4.17 -6.03
CA ARG A 546 29.27 -3.90 -5.09
C ARG A 546 29.07 -2.63 -4.26
N THR A 547 28.54 -1.56 -4.84
CA THR A 547 28.33 -0.26 -4.16
C THR A 547 27.29 -0.34 -3.04
N LEU A 548 26.36 -1.31 -3.14
CA LEU A 548 25.36 -1.61 -2.12
C LEU A 548 25.94 -2.53 -1.04
N LEU A 549 26.77 -3.49 -1.45
CA LEU A 549 27.42 -4.44 -0.53
C LEU A 549 28.46 -3.76 0.36
N GLU A 550 29.19 -2.77 -0.19
CA GLU A 550 30.24 -1.97 0.48
C GLU A 550 29.67 -0.89 1.42
N LYS A 551 28.35 -0.78 1.58
CA LYS A 551 27.74 0.13 2.55
C LYS A 551 28.22 -0.19 3.97
N LYS A 552 28.87 0.80 4.60
CA LYS A 552 29.55 0.67 5.91
C LYS A 552 28.68 0.10 7.04
N LYS A 553 27.36 0.33 7.03
CA LYS A 553 26.45 -0.11 8.09
C LYS A 553 25.33 -0.96 7.51
N LYS A 554 25.29 -2.24 7.88
CA LYS A 554 24.13 -3.11 7.63
C LYS A 554 22.99 -2.72 8.57
N ASN A 555 21.75 -2.97 8.15
CA ASN A 555 20.52 -2.61 8.87
C ASN A 555 20.37 -1.10 9.14
N PHE A 556 21.16 -0.24 8.49
CA PHE A 556 21.06 1.21 8.57
C PHE A 556 20.09 1.74 7.51
N LYS A 557 19.26 2.71 7.91
CA LYS A 557 18.28 3.35 7.03
C LYS A 557 18.96 4.47 6.23
N TYR A 558 19.31 4.17 4.99
CA TYR A 558 19.85 5.14 4.04
C TYR A 558 18.71 5.90 3.37
N ILE A 559 18.90 7.19 3.08
CA ILE A 559 17.96 7.97 2.26
C ILE A 559 18.28 7.79 0.77
N ASN A 560 17.43 8.31 -0.11
CA ASN A 560 17.70 8.42 -1.55
C ASN A 560 17.86 7.06 -2.27
N GLY A 561 17.00 6.09 -1.94
CA GLY A 561 17.01 4.74 -2.49
C GLY A 561 16.47 4.62 -3.91
N TYR A 562 15.81 5.64 -4.44
CA TYR A 562 15.44 5.75 -5.85
C TYR A 562 15.14 7.23 -6.19
N HIS A 563 14.97 7.55 -7.47
CA HIS A 563 14.55 8.89 -7.90
C HIS A 563 13.06 9.12 -7.59
N GLN A 564 12.78 9.97 -6.59
CA GLN A 564 11.42 10.12 -6.04
C GLN A 564 10.44 10.89 -6.94
N HIS A 565 10.93 11.67 -7.91
CA HIS A 565 10.08 12.44 -8.83
C HIS A 565 9.60 11.63 -10.04
N THR A 566 9.93 10.34 -10.12
CA THR A 566 9.44 9.41 -11.16
C THR A 566 8.93 8.12 -10.54
N ARG A 567 7.99 7.44 -11.21
CA ARG A 567 7.43 6.19 -10.70
C ARG A 567 8.37 5.03 -11.06
N LEU A 568 8.95 4.39 -10.05
CA LEU A 568 9.70 3.15 -10.20
C LEU A 568 8.74 2.03 -10.62
N LYS A 569 9.04 1.37 -11.74
CA LYS A 569 8.23 0.31 -12.34
C LYS A 569 8.75 -1.06 -11.95
N GLU A 570 10.01 -1.32 -12.27
CA GLU A 570 10.65 -2.60 -12.00
C GLU A 570 12.07 -2.43 -11.48
N VAL A 571 12.54 -3.47 -10.80
CA VAL A 571 13.90 -3.57 -10.30
C VAL A 571 14.43 -4.95 -10.65
N TYR A 572 15.60 -4.98 -11.28
CA TYR A 572 16.24 -6.22 -11.69
C TYR A 572 17.67 -6.32 -11.17
N THR A 573 18.12 -7.55 -10.91
CA THR A 573 19.55 -7.87 -10.70
C THR A 573 20.07 -8.66 -11.90
N ILE A 574 21.14 -8.18 -12.52
CA ILE A 574 21.78 -8.83 -13.66
C ILE A 574 23.20 -9.29 -13.28
N LYS A 575 23.57 -10.52 -13.65
CA LYS A 575 24.90 -11.11 -13.37
C LYS A 575 25.97 -10.51 -14.29
N SER A 576 25.61 -10.26 -15.53
CA SER A 576 26.42 -9.64 -16.58
C SER A 576 25.53 -8.77 -17.46
N GLU A 577 26.13 -8.04 -18.39
CA GLU A 577 25.39 -7.27 -19.39
C GLU A 577 24.47 -8.19 -20.22
N CYS A 578 23.30 -7.67 -20.60
CA CYS A 578 22.22 -8.40 -21.26
C CYS A 578 21.36 -7.44 -22.10
N PHE A 579 20.25 -7.95 -22.66
CA PHE A 579 19.26 -7.10 -23.32
C PHE A 579 18.05 -6.87 -22.42
N ILE A 580 17.57 -5.63 -22.41
CA ILE A 580 16.31 -5.25 -21.79
C ILE A 580 15.30 -4.88 -22.87
N LEU A 581 14.13 -5.52 -22.80
CA LEU A 581 12.98 -5.23 -23.64
C LEU A 581 12.22 -4.05 -23.03
N ILE A 582 11.89 -3.08 -23.87
CA ILE A 582 11.15 -1.88 -23.54
C ILE A 582 9.85 -1.94 -24.34
N LEU A 583 8.72 -1.99 -23.63
CA LEU A 583 7.39 -1.84 -24.20
C LEU A 583 6.93 -0.41 -23.92
N SER A 584 6.71 0.38 -24.96
CA SER A 584 6.36 1.80 -24.84
C SER A 584 4.94 2.04 -25.32
N LEU A 585 4.17 2.80 -24.55
CA LEU A 585 2.87 3.32 -24.94
C LEU A 585 3.03 4.74 -25.44
N TYR A 586 2.55 5.02 -26.64
CA TYR A 586 2.51 6.36 -27.21
C TYR A 586 1.23 6.52 -28.03
N GLN A 587 0.39 7.50 -27.66
CA GLN A 587 -0.88 7.79 -28.36
C GLN A 587 -1.80 6.55 -28.47
N LYS A 588 -1.89 5.75 -27.39
CA LYS A 588 -2.65 4.48 -27.30
C LYS A 588 -2.10 3.33 -28.15
N GLU A 589 -1.00 3.52 -28.86
CA GLU A 589 -0.31 2.45 -29.59
C GLU A 589 0.89 1.92 -28.80
N LYS A 590 1.16 0.62 -28.98
CA LYS A 590 2.25 -0.08 -28.28
C LYS A 590 3.42 -0.32 -29.23
N TYR A 591 4.61 0.03 -28.74
CA TYR A 591 5.87 -0.12 -29.45
C TYR A 591 6.83 -1.00 -28.66
N VAL A 592 7.64 -1.79 -29.36
CA VAL A 592 8.60 -2.69 -28.76
C VAL A 592 10.02 -2.39 -29.23
N LYS A 593 10.98 -2.45 -28.31
CA LYS A 593 12.40 -2.24 -28.57
C LYS A 593 13.25 -3.06 -27.61
N LEU A 594 14.32 -3.67 -28.11
CA LEU A 594 15.39 -4.22 -27.29
C LEU A 594 16.56 -3.25 -27.22
N TYR A 595 17.08 -3.07 -26.01
CA TYR A 595 18.21 -2.20 -25.73
C TYR A 595 19.28 -2.97 -24.96
N SER A 596 20.55 -2.85 -25.37
CA SER A 596 21.66 -3.46 -24.64
C SER A 596 21.90 -2.69 -23.34
N THR A 597 22.05 -3.42 -22.22
CA THR A 597 22.41 -2.79 -20.95
C THR A 597 23.83 -2.22 -20.96
N GLU A 598 24.69 -2.64 -21.89
CA GLU A 598 26.04 -2.10 -22.10
C GLU A 598 25.99 -0.60 -22.43
N ASN A 599 24.94 -0.16 -23.13
CA ASN A 599 24.75 1.24 -23.54
C ASN A 599 24.19 2.13 -22.42
N ILE A 600 23.88 1.55 -21.25
CA ILE A 600 23.40 2.30 -20.08
C ILE A 600 24.62 2.62 -19.20
N SER A 601 24.82 3.89 -18.83
CA SER A 601 25.96 4.25 -17.99
C SER A 601 25.79 3.74 -16.56
N GLN A 602 26.90 3.35 -15.95
CA GLN A 602 26.93 2.94 -14.54
C GLN A 602 26.91 4.19 -13.65
N HIS A 603 26.07 4.19 -12.62
CA HIS A 603 26.05 5.23 -11.61
C HIS A 603 26.28 4.67 -10.21
N THR A 604 26.69 5.54 -9.29
CA THR A 604 26.90 5.20 -7.88
C THR A 604 25.75 5.62 -6.99
N SER A 605 24.89 6.54 -7.47
CA SER A 605 23.75 7.05 -6.72
C SER A 605 22.42 6.45 -7.21
N LEU A 606 21.67 5.88 -6.27
CA LEU A 606 20.32 5.37 -6.49
C LEU A 606 19.30 6.50 -6.77
N SER A 607 19.58 7.74 -6.34
CA SER A 607 18.66 8.88 -6.54
C SER A 607 18.58 9.38 -7.97
N LEU A 608 19.47 8.94 -8.85
CA LEU A 608 19.48 9.41 -10.24
C LEU A 608 18.34 8.77 -11.03
N LYS A 609 17.77 9.57 -11.94
CA LYS A 609 16.77 9.13 -12.91
C LYS A 609 17.35 8.09 -13.90
N GLY A 610 18.65 8.15 -14.16
CA GLY A 610 19.35 7.24 -15.08
C GLY A 610 19.22 7.63 -16.55
N ASN A 611 19.72 6.77 -17.44
CA ASN A 611 19.75 7.03 -18.88
C ASN A 611 18.36 6.86 -19.46
N GLN A 612 18.01 7.74 -20.39
CA GLN A 612 16.85 7.55 -21.27
C GLN A 612 17.15 6.39 -22.23
N VAL A 613 16.23 5.43 -22.38
CA VAL A 613 16.40 4.25 -23.25
C VAL A 613 15.33 4.14 -24.35
N VAL A 614 14.32 5.01 -24.32
CA VAL A 614 13.31 5.22 -25.37
C VAL A 614 12.97 6.72 -25.43
N ASP A 615 12.31 7.23 -26.47
CA ASP A 615 11.92 8.65 -26.52
C ASP A 615 11.23 9.14 -25.22
N SER A 616 11.48 10.39 -24.85
CA SER A 616 10.85 11.04 -23.70
C SER A 616 9.37 11.38 -23.93
N VAL A 617 8.88 11.35 -25.17
CA VAL A 617 7.47 11.63 -25.53
C VAL A 617 6.51 10.49 -25.18
N VAL A 618 7.03 9.32 -24.75
CA VAL A 618 6.20 8.17 -24.38
C VAL A 618 5.26 8.48 -23.20
N ASP A 619 4.05 7.96 -23.27
CA ASP A 619 3.05 8.07 -22.19
C ASP A 619 3.48 7.21 -20.99
N GLU A 620 3.90 5.98 -21.27
CA GLU A 620 4.30 4.99 -20.27
C GLU A 620 5.22 3.92 -20.87
N THR A 621 6.01 3.27 -20.00
CA THR A 621 6.90 2.16 -20.36
C THR A 621 6.83 1.01 -19.36
N ASP A 622 6.94 -0.21 -19.89
CA ASP A 622 7.16 -1.44 -19.14
C ASP A 622 8.46 -2.12 -19.62
N PHE A 623 9.07 -2.93 -18.75
CA PHE A 623 10.41 -3.47 -18.95
C PHE A 623 10.46 -4.96 -18.66
N TYR A 624 11.11 -5.73 -19.54
CA TYR A 624 11.34 -7.16 -19.34
C TYR A 624 12.80 -7.51 -19.62
N LEU A 625 13.43 -8.27 -18.73
CA LEU A 625 14.75 -8.82 -18.99
C LEU A 625 14.67 -10.03 -19.91
N ILE A 626 15.52 -10.07 -20.93
CA ILE A 626 15.72 -11.26 -21.74
C ILE A 626 16.86 -12.07 -21.11
N PRO A 627 16.61 -13.33 -20.70
CA PRO A 627 17.66 -14.20 -20.16
C PRO A 627 18.79 -14.37 -21.18
N ASN A 628 20.05 -14.38 -20.72
CA ASN A 628 21.21 -14.48 -21.60
C ASN A 628 21.27 -15.82 -22.36
N GLU A 629 20.62 -16.85 -21.83
CA GLU A 629 20.43 -18.15 -22.47
C GLU A 629 19.65 -18.03 -23.80
N ASN A 630 18.84 -16.98 -23.95
CA ASN A 630 18.03 -16.73 -25.14
C ASN A 630 18.68 -15.71 -26.11
N LYS A 631 19.94 -15.31 -25.88
CA LYS A 631 20.61 -14.24 -26.64
C LYS A 631 20.68 -14.51 -28.15
N GLU A 632 20.88 -15.77 -28.54
CA GLU A 632 20.97 -16.18 -29.95
C GLU A 632 19.61 -16.14 -30.67
N MET A 633 18.50 -16.19 -29.93
CA MET A 633 17.14 -16.13 -30.48
C MET A 633 16.64 -14.70 -30.68
N ILE A 634 17.41 -13.70 -30.27
CA ILE A 634 16.99 -12.29 -30.31
C ILE A 634 16.89 -11.79 -31.76
N PRO A 635 15.71 -11.27 -32.19
CA PRO A 635 15.57 -10.71 -33.53
C PRO A 635 16.34 -9.38 -33.65
N GLN A 636 17.36 -9.33 -34.50
CA GLN A 636 18.22 -8.15 -34.64
C GLN A 636 17.48 -6.89 -35.11
N ARG A 637 16.37 -7.04 -35.86
CA ARG A 637 15.57 -5.92 -36.39
C ARG A 637 14.89 -5.04 -35.35
N ILE A 638 14.77 -5.55 -34.12
CA ILE A 638 14.18 -4.84 -32.98
C ILE A 638 15.21 -4.49 -31.92
N VAL A 639 16.50 -4.75 -32.18
CA VAL A 639 17.62 -4.32 -31.34
C VAL A 639 18.05 -2.93 -31.80
N TYR A 640 18.15 -2.02 -30.84
CA TYR A 640 18.50 -0.63 -31.11
C TYR A 640 19.72 -0.21 -30.30
N SER A 641 20.61 0.54 -30.93
CA SER A 641 21.76 1.19 -30.28
C SER A 641 21.42 2.58 -29.74
N SER A 642 20.51 3.30 -30.40
CA SER A 642 20.08 4.65 -30.00
C SER A 642 18.92 4.61 -29.00
N PRO A 643 18.90 5.48 -27.98
CA PRO A 643 17.79 5.60 -27.05
C PRO A 643 16.58 6.32 -27.64
N MET A 644 16.71 7.12 -28.71
CA MET A 644 15.61 7.97 -29.22
C MET A 644 14.41 7.20 -29.80
N PRO A 645 14.55 6.12 -30.60
CA PRO A 645 13.39 5.51 -31.24
C PRO A 645 12.43 4.84 -30.24
N LEU A 646 11.11 5.00 -30.48
CA LEU A 646 10.01 4.33 -29.77
C LEU A 646 10.08 2.80 -29.88
N GLY A 647 10.58 2.30 -31.01
CA GLY A 647 10.61 0.88 -31.35
C GLY A 647 9.75 0.56 -32.56
N LYS A 648 9.39 -0.71 -32.71
CA LYS A 648 8.47 -1.19 -33.75
C LYS A 648 7.06 -1.32 -33.18
N ASN A 649 6.04 -0.85 -33.91
CA ASN A 649 4.65 -1.03 -33.50
C ASN A 649 4.29 -2.52 -33.48
N ILE A 650 3.72 -3.01 -32.38
CA ILE A 650 3.41 -4.43 -32.18
C ILE A 650 2.30 -4.95 -33.10
N THR A 651 1.43 -4.06 -33.60
CA THR A 651 0.32 -4.44 -34.51
C THR A 651 0.78 -4.57 -35.96
N ASN A 652 2.00 -4.12 -36.28
CA ASN A 652 2.53 -4.21 -37.63
C ASN A 652 2.91 -5.65 -37.97
N ILE A 653 2.15 -6.25 -38.91
CA ILE A 653 2.27 -7.64 -39.37
C ILE A 653 3.70 -7.99 -39.81
N TYR A 654 4.46 -7.03 -40.34
CA TYR A 654 5.85 -7.24 -40.77
C TYR A 654 6.76 -7.75 -39.64
N TYR A 655 6.46 -7.39 -38.38
CA TYR A 655 7.25 -7.79 -37.21
C TYR A 655 6.60 -8.93 -36.40
N ALA A 656 5.46 -9.49 -36.83
CA ALA A 656 4.72 -10.49 -36.04
C ALA A 656 5.57 -11.70 -35.63
N LYS A 657 6.46 -12.18 -36.53
CA LYS A 657 7.41 -13.27 -36.22
C LYS A 657 8.42 -12.88 -35.12
N ASP A 658 8.91 -11.64 -35.16
CA ASP A 658 9.87 -11.14 -34.17
C ASP A 658 9.19 -11.01 -32.79
N ILE A 659 7.94 -10.54 -32.75
CA ILE A 659 7.12 -10.46 -31.52
C ILE A 659 6.86 -11.85 -30.93
N LEU A 660 6.50 -12.84 -31.76
CA LEU A 660 6.29 -14.22 -31.32
C LEU A 660 7.57 -14.82 -30.71
N THR A 661 8.72 -14.57 -31.32
CA THR A 661 10.02 -15.01 -30.78
C THR A 661 10.30 -14.38 -29.41
N LEU A 662 9.99 -13.10 -29.22
CA LEU A 662 10.11 -12.46 -27.90
C LEU A 662 9.17 -13.05 -26.85
N LYS A 663 7.92 -13.37 -27.21
CA LYS A 663 6.98 -14.04 -26.30
C LYS A 663 7.50 -15.40 -25.84
N LYS A 664 8.11 -16.17 -26.75
CA LYS A 664 8.79 -17.45 -26.44
C LYS A 664 9.99 -17.27 -25.52
N CYS A 665 10.71 -16.14 -25.64
CA CYS A 665 11.83 -15.80 -24.77
C CYS A 665 11.41 -15.32 -23.36
N GLY A 666 10.10 -15.28 -23.05
CA GLY A 666 9.59 -14.89 -21.73
C GLY A 666 9.19 -13.42 -21.58
N ALA A 667 8.99 -12.68 -22.68
CA ALA A 667 8.48 -11.30 -22.65
C ALA A 667 6.94 -11.18 -22.66
N LYS A 668 6.34 -10.40 -21.74
CA LYS A 668 4.89 -10.10 -21.75
C LYS A 668 4.61 -8.89 -22.64
N ILE A 669 4.23 -9.14 -23.89
CA ILE A 669 3.97 -8.11 -24.93
C ILE A 669 2.48 -8.04 -25.26
#